data_AF-A0A7V3EME8-F1
#
_entry.id   AF-A0A7V3EME8-F1
#
_cell.length_a   1.000
_cell.length_b   1.000
_cell.length_c   1.000
_cell.angle_alpha   90.00
_cell.angle_beta   90.00
_cell.angle_gamma   90.00
#
_symmetry.space_group_name_H-M   'P 1'
#
loop_
_entity.id
_entity.type
_entity.pdbx_description
1 polymer ?
#
loop_
_entity_poly.entity_id
_entity_poly.type
_entity_poly.pdbx_seq_one_letter_code
_entity_poly.pdbx_strand_id
1 'polypeptide(L)'
;MSTVRILAPLLLAIATRLPAADPDAAQLKKDSASADGLAVFLEPAQPETPLALAAEGRRLVHCLHRDTATTARFRQAFFARGLYGMATAGTWIEPARLPFAERLANLLVADLDALGAQAPSPSELERVVAPFGTLYLRKDGVWKATRRARPATFGDWGHFDFAADGNAVSPDTAIGVPTQLQWLAGIQAVGIPMEGNPAGYDPGAGLRVWERHCVLDTYDQRDPKQRIVEALIECRDAHNGLTLWSRPRDRGVSGKRWSLVAHGGQLFTWLKSGGELTALDLAAGEPVRSYPGTAPAATGGGGNIAGRLSEEENWVRVTDRHLVVTLNDQLLCFETATARPLWRFAREGRKVLAPSLSEALASVFALVARPERFRARWPTCTTVESVVALDLATGRERWSNADVASIDVPGDNGKMVKRGISQLIPGGGKLFAFGSKAIGGGESPYLAVLDATDGRTLYQKDAFFPTSYNSYGYNAVYRDEALYFAGAFFMLWRFDSRNFQLDNLFARGSGNENQRCPRFNATKDLFIFGRSAWIDRESRVTQLSTARSGCAIGNVPANGMTYFTPNACGCITQLRGFQAQSPEALPPALSDTLRTERASAPQPAVAVPDALPETLLAAEWLRHRRATAPTLEPVQASDLEILCHPHAHLIEARTAGRTKWTFVAGGRVTQAPLVKGDALFFGSHDGWVYSLALANGALRWRSLVAPALRGIVVCNQLESSWPVYGVVEHEGLIVATAGTHPELGGGVFAAGLKPETGEAVWRRTLKKQAMTMFGKNGANANYSFINSVPRVKDGQLVLGDGGRLGGEFAFTPKEEDAMIGKRLSAPPERKK
;
A
#
# COMPACT_ATOMS: atom_id res chain seq x y z
N MET A 1 -86.32 22.38 -2.26
CA MET A 1 -85.15 21.49 -2.46
C MET A 1 -84.06 22.40 -2.98
N SER A 2 -82.95 22.69 -2.30
CA SER A 2 -82.05 21.81 -1.56
C SER A 2 -81.14 22.64 -0.65
N THR A 3 -80.73 22.04 0.46
CA THR A 3 -79.77 22.50 1.48
C THR A 3 -78.49 23.13 0.91
N VAL A 4 -78.17 24.36 1.35
CA VAL A 4 -76.83 24.96 1.26
C VAL A 4 -75.97 24.35 2.38
N ARG A 5 -74.97 23.53 2.01
CA ARG A 5 -73.91 23.07 2.90
C ARG A 5 -72.71 24.01 2.77
N ILE A 6 -72.27 24.57 3.90
CA ILE A 6 -71.03 25.33 4.04
C ILE A 6 -69.86 24.35 3.92
N LEU A 7 -68.99 24.56 2.92
CA LEU A 7 -67.69 23.89 2.78
C LEU A 7 -66.66 24.62 3.66
N ALA A 8 -66.12 23.93 4.66
CA ALA A 8 -64.94 24.36 5.40
C ALA A 8 -63.67 24.04 4.57
N PRO A 9 -62.64 24.92 4.54
CA PRO A 9 -61.41 24.63 3.83
C PRO A 9 -60.53 23.70 4.67
N LEU A 10 -60.14 22.57 4.09
CA LEU A 10 -59.13 21.67 4.63
C LEU A 10 -57.75 22.31 4.41
N LEU A 11 -57.19 22.95 5.43
CA LEU A 11 -55.79 23.38 5.45
C LEU A 11 -54.90 22.14 5.63
N LEU A 12 -54.31 21.66 4.53
CA LEU A 12 -53.26 20.65 4.57
C LEU A 12 -51.97 21.32 5.07
N ALA A 13 -51.68 21.21 6.37
CA ALA A 13 -50.40 21.63 6.93
C ALA A 13 -49.29 20.73 6.40
N ILE A 14 -48.50 21.23 5.45
CA ILE A 14 -47.20 20.65 5.09
C ILE A 14 -46.30 20.91 6.29
N ALA A 15 -46.19 19.94 7.20
CA ALA A 15 -45.19 19.95 8.25
C ALA A 15 -43.80 19.81 7.59
N THR A 16 -43.11 20.93 7.39
CA THR A 16 -41.68 20.94 7.11
C THR A 16 -40.97 20.35 8.33
N ARG A 17 -40.60 19.07 8.27
CA ARG A 17 -39.72 18.46 9.28
C ARG A 17 -38.38 19.20 9.21
N LEU A 18 -38.10 20.03 10.20
CA LEU A 18 -36.75 20.58 10.38
C LEU A 18 -35.76 19.40 10.44
N PRO A 19 -34.61 19.48 9.76
CA PRO A 19 -33.57 18.46 9.90
C PRO A 19 -33.18 18.36 11.38
N ALA A 20 -33.04 17.13 11.89
CA ALA A 20 -32.56 16.95 13.25
C ALA A 20 -31.12 17.43 13.35
N ALA A 21 -30.71 17.85 14.54
CA ALA A 21 -29.31 18.13 14.79
C ALA A 21 -28.47 16.88 14.53
N ASP A 22 -27.32 17.07 13.90
CA ASP A 22 -26.31 16.02 13.78
C ASP A 22 -25.88 15.56 15.17
N PRO A 23 -25.49 14.28 15.35
CA PRO A 23 -24.91 13.81 16.59
C PRO A 23 -23.64 14.61 16.90
N ASP A 24 -23.42 14.91 18.18
CA ASP A 24 -22.19 15.59 18.56
C ASP A 24 -20.97 14.67 18.43
N ALA A 25 -19.78 15.28 18.40
CA ALA A 25 -18.53 14.56 18.25
C ALA A 25 -18.25 13.57 19.40
N ALA A 26 -18.67 13.86 20.63
CA ALA A 26 -18.45 12.99 21.78
C ALA A 26 -19.29 11.71 21.69
N GLN A 27 -20.56 11.86 21.29
CA GLN A 27 -21.47 10.75 21.02
C GLN A 27 -20.94 9.89 19.87
N LEU A 28 -20.54 10.50 18.76
CA LEU A 28 -19.96 9.76 17.64
C LEU A 28 -18.71 8.99 18.06
N LYS A 29 -17.82 9.55 18.87
CA LYS A 29 -16.63 8.84 19.37
C LYS A 29 -16.99 7.65 20.23
N LYS A 30 -17.95 7.81 21.14
CA LYS A 30 -18.42 6.74 22.03
C LYS A 30 -19.03 5.58 21.24
N ASP A 31 -19.79 5.89 20.20
CA ASP A 31 -20.52 4.88 19.42
C ASP A 31 -19.70 4.31 18.24
N SER A 32 -18.61 4.97 17.86
CA SER A 32 -17.71 4.51 16.81
C SER A 32 -16.92 3.30 17.28
N ALA A 33 -16.73 2.33 16.39
CA ALA A 33 -15.86 1.18 16.64
C ALA A 33 -14.37 1.54 16.64
N SER A 34 -14.02 2.77 16.24
CA SER A 34 -12.66 3.28 16.21
C SER A 34 -12.62 4.77 16.57
N ALA A 35 -11.58 5.20 17.29
CA ALA A 35 -11.36 6.60 17.62
C ALA A 35 -10.70 7.39 16.46
N ASP A 36 -10.15 6.71 15.47
CA ASP A 36 -9.27 7.23 14.42
C ASP A 36 -9.66 6.76 13.01
N GLY A 37 -9.05 7.38 12.00
CA GLY A 37 -9.22 7.01 10.60
C GLY A 37 -10.07 7.99 9.80
N LEU A 38 -10.69 7.52 8.70
CA LEU A 38 -11.49 8.39 7.82
C LEU A 38 -12.95 8.45 8.28
N ALA A 39 -13.44 9.65 8.56
CA ALA A 39 -14.85 9.93 8.81
C ALA A 39 -15.48 10.63 7.59
N VAL A 40 -16.57 10.07 7.08
CA VAL A 40 -17.35 10.62 5.97
C VAL A 40 -18.72 11.06 6.48
N PHE A 41 -19.11 12.30 6.19
CA PHE A 41 -20.43 12.84 6.48
C PHE A 41 -21.19 13.08 5.17
N LEU A 42 -22.41 12.57 5.09
CA LEU A 42 -23.31 12.83 3.97
C LEU A 42 -24.33 13.90 4.38
N GLU A 43 -24.28 15.06 3.73
CA GLU A 43 -25.14 16.21 3.97
C GLU A 43 -25.26 16.61 5.46
N PRO A 44 -24.13 16.76 6.20
CA PRO A 44 -24.20 17.25 7.58
C PRO A 44 -24.87 18.62 7.61
N ALA A 45 -25.72 18.86 8.60
CA ALA A 45 -26.45 20.11 8.75
C ALA A 45 -25.50 21.27 9.07
N GLN A 46 -24.49 21.01 9.90
CA GLN A 46 -23.58 22.03 10.43
C GLN A 46 -22.12 21.56 10.53
N PRO A 47 -21.12 22.46 10.46
CA PRO A 47 -19.71 22.09 10.40
C PRO A 47 -19.07 21.74 11.75
N GLU A 48 -19.73 21.98 12.89
CA GLU A 48 -19.13 21.88 14.23
C GLU A 48 -18.72 20.45 14.57
N THR A 49 -19.58 19.46 14.32
CA THR A 49 -19.25 18.04 14.56
C THR A 49 -18.07 17.58 13.69
N PRO A 50 -18.09 17.77 12.35
CA PRO A 50 -16.92 17.49 11.50
C PRO A 50 -15.64 18.18 11.96
N LEU A 51 -15.71 19.47 12.32
CA LEU A 51 -14.57 20.25 12.83
C LEU A 51 -14.01 19.66 14.12
N ALA A 52 -14.87 19.34 15.08
CA ALA A 52 -14.46 18.81 16.38
C ALA A 52 -13.74 17.46 16.22
N LEU A 53 -14.20 16.60 15.32
CA LEU A 53 -13.51 15.33 15.02
C LEU A 53 -12.15 15.52 14.34
N ALA A 54 -12.04 16.47 13.40
CA ALA A 54 -10.78 16.75 12.71
C ALA A 54 -9.73 17.39 13.63
N ALA A 55 -10.18 18.26 14.54
CA ALA A 55 -9.32 19.02 15.47
C ALA A 55 -8.49 18.12 16.41
N GLU A 56 -8.95 16.90 16.68
CA GLU A 56 -8.20 15.91 17.48
C GLU A 56 -6.96 15.37 16.76
N GLY A 57 -6.84 15.60 15.45
CA GLY A 57 -5.68 15.18 14.66
C GLY A 57 -5.59 13.67 14.40
N ARG A 58 -6.59 12.89 14.83
CA ARG A 58 -6.69 11.43 14.65
C ARG A 58 -7.67 11.00 13.55
N ARG A 59 -8.57 11.90 13.14
CA ARG A 59 -9.55 11.63 12.09
C ARG A 59 -9.33 12.55 10.90
N LEU A 60 -9.23 11.96 9.72
CA LEU A 60 -9.40 12.68 8.46
C LEU A 60 -10.91 12.78 8.22
N VAL A 61 -11.44 13.98 7.94
CA VAL A 61 -12.88 14.21 7.80
C VAL A 61 -13.21 14.69 6.40
N HIS A 62 -14.23 14.10 5.78
CA HIS A 62 -14.76 14.55 4.50
C HIS A 62 -16.27 14.68 4.53
N CYS A 63 -16.78 15.85 4.14
CA CYS A 63 -18.22 16.13 4.04
C CYS A 63 -18.64 16.18 2.57
N LEU A 64 -19.72 15.50 2.23
CA LEU A 64 -20.32 15.54 0.89
C LEU A 64 -21.63 16.32 0.91
N HIS A 65 -21.76 17.29 0.02
CA HIS A 65 -22.98 18.07 -0.18
C HIS A 65 -23.37 18.10 -1.65
N ARG A 66 -24.67 18.05 -1.96
CA ARG A 66 -25.16 18.26 -3.33
C ARG A 66 -25.11 19.75 -3.72
N ASP A 67 -25.35 20.62 -2.74
CA ASP A 67 -25.34 22.07 -2.95
C ASP A 67 -23.93 22.65 -2.89
N THR A 68 -23.56 23.41 -3.93
CA THR A 68 -22.23 24.01 -4.06
C THR A 68 -22.03 25.18 -3.10
N ALA A 69 -23.09 25.92 -2.75
CA ALA A 69 -23.02 27.00 -1.78
C ALA A 69 -22.76 26.46 -0.36
N THR A 70 -23.43 25.36 0.01
CA THR A 70 -23.19 24.64 1.26
C THR A 70 -21.78 24.08 1.31
N THR A 71 -21.30 23.45 0.23
CA THR A 71 -19.89 23.04 0.11
C THR A 71 -18.95 24.22 0.40
N ALA A 72 -19.15 25.37 -0.23
CA ALA A 72 -18.30 26.55 -0.02
C ALA A 72 -18.34 27.06 1.43
N ARG A 73 -19.51 27.05 2.08
CA ARG A 73 -19.68 27.43 3.49
C ARG A 73 -18.88 26.50 4.42
N PHE A 74 -18.94 25.19 4.20
CA PHE A 74 -18.16 24.23 4.99
C PHE A 74 -16.65 24.42 4.79
N ARG A 75 -16.20 24.64 3.55
CA ARG A 75 -14.80 24.96 3.26
C ARG A 75 -14.32 26.19 4.04
N GLN A 76 -15.10 27.28 4.03
CA GLN A 76 -14.78 28.48 4.82
C GLN A 76 -14.67 28.20 6.31
N ALA A 77 -15.62 27.44 6.87
CA ALA A 77 -15.59 27.06 8.28
C ALA A 77 -14.31 26.28 8.64
N PHE A 78 -13.86 25.38 7.75
CA PHE A 78 -12.64 24.60 7.93
C PHE A 78 -11.37 25.47 7.83
N PHE A 79 -11.32 26.42 6.88
CA PHE A 79 -10.23 27.39 6.79
C PHE A 79 -10.16 28.32 7.99
N ALA A 80 -11.31 28.83 8.46
CA ALA A 80 -11.38 29.72 9.62
C ALA A 80 -10.86 29.07 10.92
N ARG A 81 -10.81 27.73 10.96
CA ARG A 81 -10.23 26.95 12.07
C ARG A 81 -8.82 26.44 11.78
N GLY A 82 -8.24 26.74 10.62
CA GLY A 82 -6.93 26.24 10.22
C GLY A 82 -6.87 24.73 10.03
N LEU A 83 -8.01 24.08 9.74
CA LEU A 83 -8.12 22.61 9.65
C LEU A 83 -8.37 22.12 8.22
N TYR A 84 -8.33 22.99 7.21
CA TYR A 84 -8.53 22.56 5.83
C TYR A 84 -7.45 21.55 5.40
N GLY A 85 -7.86 20.49 4.70
CA GLY A 85 -7.02 19.33 4.37
C GLY A 85 -7.11 18.21 5.41
N MET A 86 -7.30 18.54 6.70
CA MET A 86 -7.71 17.59 7.75
C MET A 86 -9.23 17.39 7.75
N ALA A 87 -9.97 18.46 7.49
CA ALA A 87 -11.38 18.46 7.15
C ALA A 87 -11.55 19.04 5.74
N THR A 88 -12.30 18.34 4.89
CA THR A 88 -12.56 18.76 3.50
C THR A 88 -14.04 18.63 3.17
N ALA A 89 -14.51 19.40 2.20
CA ALA A 89 -15.87 19.30 1.69
C ALA A 89 -15.88 19.22 0.17
N GLY A 90 -16.69 18.31 -0.37
CA GLY A 90 -16.82 18.05 -1.80
C GLY A 90 -18.27 18.07 -2.27
N THR A 91 -18.45 18.37 -3.56
CA THR A 91 -19.77 18.30 -4.21
C THR A 91 -20.10 16.86 -4.58
N TRP A 92 -21.29 16.42 -4.21
CA TRP A 92 -21.81 15.08 -4.48
C TRP A 92 -22.63 15.06 -5.77
N ILE A 93 -21.97 14.68 -6.86
CA ILE A 93 -22.50 14.81 -8.24
C ILE A 93 -23.47 13.68 -8.61
N GLU A 94 -23.25 12.48 -8.07
CA GLU A 94 -24.09 11.30 -8.37
C GLU A 94 -24.65 10.68 -7.08
N PRO A 95 -25.94 10.89 -6.74
CA PRO A 95 -26.52 10.41 -5.49
C PRO A 95 -26.54 8.87 -5.36
N ALA A 96 -26.57 8.16 -6.49
CA ALA A 96 -26.63 6.70 -6.49
C ALA A 96 -25.30 6.04 -6.09
N ARG A 97 -24.17 6.75 -6.20
CA ARG A 97 -22.84 6.19 -5.97
C ARG A 97 -21.92 7.17 -5.27
N LEU A 98 -21.43 6.78 -4.10
CA LEU A 98 -20.49 7.56 -3.31
C LEU A 98 -19.11 7.57 -4.00
N PRO A 99 -18.44 8.73 -4.04
CA PRO A 99 -17.20 8.94 -4.80
C PRO A 99 -15.97 8.40 -4.04
N PHE A 100 -16.02 7.18 -3.50
CA PHE A 100 -14.93 6.58 -2.73
C PHE A 100 -14.60 5.18 -3.23
N ALA A 101 -13.34 4.77 -3.04
CA ALA A 101 -12.94 3.37 -3.09
C ALA A 101 -13.75 2.53 -2.11
N GLU A 102 -13.88 1.24 -2.39
CA GLU A 102 -14.47 0.32 -1.42
C GLU A 102 -13.64 0.24 -0.13
N ARG A 103 -14.33 -0.01 0.98
CA ARG A 103 -13.75 -0.26 2.31
C ARG A 103 -12.88 0.89 2.83
N LEU A 104 -13.13 2.14 2.48
CA LEU A 104 -12.27 3.28 2.82
C LEU A 104 -12.60 3.94 4.18
N ALA A 105 -13.88 4.13 4.51
CA ALA A 105 -14.29 4.96 5.66
C ALA A 105 -14.37 4.17 6.98
N ASN A 106 -13.73 4.64 8.05
CA ASN A 106 -13.87 4.03 9.38
C ASN A 106 -15.16 4.47 10.10
N LEU A 107 -15.71 5.62 9.72
CA LEU A 107 -17.00 6.13 10.18
C LEU A 107 -17.74 6.76 8.99
N LEU A 108 -18.99 6.38 8.76
CA LEU A 108 -19.89 7.05 7.83
C LEU A 108 -21.14 7.52 8.58
N VAL A 109 -21.42 8.82 8.52
CA VAL A 109 -22.56 9.46 9.18
C VAL A 109 -23.53 9.96 8.12
N ALA A 110 -24.80 9.58 8.23
CA ALA A 110 -25.84 10.05 7.30
C ALA A 110 -27.23 10.06 7.95
N ASP A 111 -27.98 11.14 7.73
CA ASP A 111 -29.41 11.19 8.04
C ASP A 111 -30.23 10.67 6.85
N LEU A 112 -30.66 9.41 6.89
CA LEU A 112 -31.41 8.81 5.78
C LEU A 112 -32.83 9.38 5.69
N ASP A 113 -33.40 9.89 6.79
CA ASP A 113 -34.72 10.53 6.77
C ASP A 113 -34.65 11.86 6.02
N ALA A 114 -33.56 12.62 6.21
CA ALA A 114 -33.32 13.88 5.49
C ALA A 114 -32.96 13.65 4.02
N LEU A 115 -32.22 12.59 3.70
CA LEU A 115 -31.88 12.22 2.33
C LEU A 115 -33.07 11.65 1.54
N GLY A 116 -34.00 10.98 2.23
CA GLY A 116 -35.22 10.42 1.64
C GLY A 116 -34.92 9.49 0.45
N ALA A 117 -35.62 9.69 -0.66
CA ALA A 117 -35.43 8.91 -1.89
C ALA A 117 -34.04 9.07 -2.54
N GLN A 118 -33.25 10.05 -2.11
CA GLN A 118 -31.90 10.31 -2.61
C GLN A 118 -30.82 9.67 -1.75
N ALA A 119 -31.19 8.94 -0.69
CA ALA A 119 -30.24 8.19 0.13
C ALA A 119 -29.54 7.10 -0.70
N PRO A 120 -28.22 6.88 -0.52
CA PRO A 120 -27.53 5.76 -1.16
C PRO A 120 -28.14 4.43 -0.70
N SER A 121 -28.06 3.41 -1.55
CA SER A 121 -28.53 2.07 -1.17
C SER A 121 -27.74 1.55 0.05
N PRO A 122 -28.31 0.65 0.86
CA PRO A 122 -27.57 -0.02 1.93
C PRO A 122 -26.28 -0.68 1.45
N SER A 123 -26.30 -1.33 0.27
CA SER A 123 -25.13 -1.95 -0.33
C SER A 123 -24.03 -0.94 -0.69
N GLU A 124 -24.39 0.28 -1.08
CA GLU A 124 -23.43 1.33 -1.40
C GLU A 124 -22.81 1.94 -0.15
N LEU A 125 -23.61 2.17 0.90
CA LEU A 125 -23.12 2.58 2.21
C LEU A 125 -22.14 1.54 2.79
N GLU A 126 -22.52 0.27 2.73
CA GLU A 126 -21.67 -0.84 3.14
C GLU A 126 -20.41 -0.94 2.28
N ARG A 127 -20.48 -0.75 0.95
CA ARG A 127 -19.30 -0.78 0.06
C ARG A 127 -18.22 0.16 0.57
N VAL A 128 -18.57 1.38 0.97
CA VAL A 128 -17.60 2.43 1.35
C VAL A 128 -17.01 2.22 2.75
N VAL A 129 -17.75 1.71 3.73
CA VAL A 129 -17.25 1.61 5.11
C VAL A 129 -16.23 0.48 5.26
N ALA A 130 -15.04 0.72 5.81
CA ALA A 130 -14.03 -0.31 6.05
C ALA A 130 -14.54 -1.45 6.96
N PRO A 131 -14.04 -2.69 6.84
CA PRO A 131 -14.16 -3.69 7.89
C PRO A 131 -13.84 -3.10 9.27
N PHE A 132 -14.61 -3.51 10.28
CA PHE A 132 -14.56 -2.96 11.63
C PHE A 132 -15.01 -1.50 11.80
N GLY A 133 -15.29 -0.77 10.71
CA GLY A 133 -15.81 0.60 10.75
C GLY A 133 -17.28 0.67 11.19
N THR A 134 -17.79 1.89 11.36
CA THR A 134 -19.15 2.17 11.83
C THR A 134 -19.98 2.88 10.76
N LEU A 135 -21.15 2.33 10.46
CA LEU A 135 -22.27 3.05 9.84
C LEU A 135 -23.09 3.70 10.94
N TYR A 136 -23.12 5.03 11.00
CA TYR A 136 -23.90 5.82 11.94
C TYR A 136 -25.05 6.50 11.21
N LEU A 137 -26.19 5.82 11.16
CA LEU A 137 -27.29 6.18 10.27
C LEU A 137 -28.52 6.60 11.07
N ARG A 138 -29.18 7.67 10.67
CA ARG A 138 -30.51 8.02 11.18
C ARG A 138 -31.58 7.46 10.26
N LYS A 139 -32.54 6.74 10.83
CA LYS A 139 -33.72 6.27 10.12
C LYS A 139 -34.91 6.20 11.08
N ASP A 140 -36.08 6.58 10.60
CA ASP A 140 -37.33 6.61 11.38
C ASP A 140 -37.17 7.46 12.67
N GLY A 141 -36.40 8.54 12.56
CA GLY A 141 -36.10 9.49 13.62
C GLY A 141 -34.95 9.10 14.55
N VAL A 142 -34.40 7.89 14.44
CA VAL A 142 -33.45 7.31 15.41
C VAL A 142 -32.06 7.13 14.78
N TRP A 143 -31.04 7.64 15.47
CA TRP A 143 -29.63 7.38 15.14
C TRP A 143 -29.21 6.00 15.63
N LYS A 144 -28.56 5.21 14.77
CA LYS A 144 -28.05 3.88 15.10
C LYS A 144 -26.64 3.68 14.56
N ALA A 145 -25.74 3.27 15.45
CA ALA A 145 -24.43 2.76 15.09
C ALA A 145 -24.50 1.27 14.73
N THR A 146 -23.97 0.90 13.57
CA THR A 146 -23.80 -0.49 13.15
C THR A 146 -22.35 -0.73 12.77
N ARG A 147 -21.68 -1.65 13.47
CA ARG A 147 -20.29 -2.03 13.17
C ARG A 147 -20.26 -2.99 11.97
N ARG A 148 -19.39 -2.71 11.00
CA ARG A 148 -19.16 -3.59 9.86
C ARG A 148 -18.35 -4.81 10.29
N ALA A 149 -18.85 -6.00 10.00
CA ALA A 149 -18.11 -7.23 10.22
C ALA A 149 -16.92 -7.34 9.26
N ARG A 150 -15.87 -8.04 9.69
CA ARG A 150 -14.78 -8.44 8.79
C ARG A 150 -15.26 -9.57 7.88
N PRO A 151 -15.06 -9.48 6.55
CA PRO A 151 -15.34 -10.60 5.66
C PRO A 151 -14.55 -11.86 6.04
N ALA A 152 -15.19 -13.03 6.05
CA ALA A 152 -14.55 -14.30 6.38
C ALA A 152 -13.52 -14.75 5.32
N THR A 153 -13.56 -14.17 4.13
CA THR A 153 -12.59 -14.41 3.06
C THR A 153 -11.24 -13.71 3.28
N PHE A 154 -11.18 -12.77 4.23
CA PHE A 154 -9.97 -11.98 4.48
C PHE A 154 -9.00 -12.73 5.40
N GLY A 155 -7.71 -12.67 5.06
CA GLY A 155 -6.62 -13.18 5.88
C GLY A 155 -5.70 -12.06 6.38
N ASP A 156 -4.92 -12.41 7.40
CA ASP A 156 -3.85 -11.58 7.96
C ASP A 156 -2.48 -11.95 7.38
N TRP A 157 -1.45 -11.19 7.76
CA TRP A 157 -0.06 -11.47 7.48
C TRP A 157 0.82 -10.94 8.62
N GLY A 158 0.91 -11.75 9.67
CA GLY A 158 1.50 -11.38 10.95
C GLY A 158 3.01 -11.54 11.04
N HIS A 159 3.58 -12.51 10.32
CA HIS A 159 5.02 -12.79 10.32
C HIS A 159 5.66 -12.41 8.99
N PHE A 160 6.99 -12.41 8.95
CA PHE A 160 7.71 -12.31 7.68
C PHE A 160 7.25 -13.42 6.71
N ASP A 161 6.98 -14.60 7.24
CA ASP A 161 6.55 -15.77 6.48
C ASP A 161 5.05 -16.01 6.46
N PHE A 162 4.24 -14.95 6.56
CA PHE A 162 2.81 -15.06 6.87
C PHE A 162 2.55 -15.53 8.31
N ALA A 163 3.01 -16.73 8.68
CA ALA A 163 2.81 -17.35 10.00
C ALA A 163 4.11 -17.86 10.65
N ALA A 164 3.98 -18.52 11.80
CA ALA A 164 5.09 -19.00 12.61
C ALA A 164 5.76 -20.28 12.06
N ASP A 165 5.15 -20.95 11.10
CA ASP A 165 5.60 -22.21 10.48
C ASP A 165 6.64 -22.02 9.37
N GLY A 166 6.90 -20.77 8.96
CA GLY A 166 7.81 -20.48 7.85
C GLY A 166 7.19 -20.65 6.46
N ASN A 167 5.87 -20.88 6.37
CA ASN A 167 5.17 -21.15 5.11
C ASN A 167 4.39 -19.93 4.59
N ALA A 168 4.83 -19.38 3.46
CA ALA A 168 4.34 -18.13 2.86
C ALA A 168 2.94 -18.18 2.20
N VAL A 169 1.97 -18.87 2.80
CA VAL A 169 0.66 -19.12 2.18
C VAL A 169 -0.44 -18.41 2.95
N SER A 170 -0.96 -17.32 2.37
CA SER A 170 -2.09 -16.58 2.96
C SER A 170 -3.39 -17.37 2.78
N PRO A 171 -4.26 -17.47 3.81
CA PRO A 171 -5.58 -18.06 3.71
C PRO A 171 -6.59 -17.12 3.03
N ASP A 172 -6.19 -15.89 2.70
CA ASP A 172 -7.04 -14.89 2.08
C ASP A 172 -7.48 -15.33 0.67
N THR A 173 -8.78 -15.51 0.50
CA THR A 173 -9.41 -15.93 -0.77
C THR A 173 -9.99 -14.76 -1.55
N ALA A 174 -9.94 -13.54 -1.01
CA ALA A 174 -10.37 -12.32 -1.70
C ALA A 174 -9.23 -11.66 -2.51
N ILE A 175 -8.00 -12.18 -2.40
CA ILE A 175 -6.85 -11.71 -3.18
C ILE A 175 -7.07 -12.00 -4.66
N GLY A 176 -6.86 -10.98 -5.50
CA GLY A 176 -6.89 -11.07 -6.94
C GLY A 176 -5.80 -10.21 -7.59
N VAL A 177 -5.70 -10.28 -8.92
CA VAL A 177 -4.81 -9.40 -9.69
C VAL A 177 -5.23 -7.95 -9.48
N PRO A 178 -4.32 -7.06 -9.05
CA PRO A 178 -4.66 -5.66 -8.80
C PRO A 178 -5.12 -4.94 -10.06
N THR A 179 -6.18 -4.15 -9.89
CA THR A 179 -6.79 -3.28 -10.91
C THR A 179 -6.78 -1.82 -10.45
N GLN A 180 -6.74 -1.59 -9.14
CA GLN A 180 -6.90 -0.27 -8.52
C GLN A 180 -5.81 -0.02 -7.48
N LEU A 181 -5.39 1.24 -7.36
CA LEU A 181 -4.67 1.72 -6.18
C LEU A 181 -5.70 1.96 -5.05
N GLN A 182 -5.42 1.45 -3.85
CA GLN A 182 -6.28 1.64 -2.68
C GLN A 182 -5.80 2.84 -1.83
N TRP A 183 -4.51 2.90 -1.54
CA TRP A 183 -3.87 4.03 -0.87
C TRP A 183 -2.37 4.05 -1.15
N LEU A 184 -1.73 5.21 -0.96
CA LEU A 184 -0.31 5.43 -1.20
C LEU A 184 0.29 6.36 -0.13
N ALA A 185 1.48 6.03 0.35
CA ALA A 185 2.23 6.80 1.34
C ALA A 185 3.73 6.83 0.99
N GLY A 186 4.46 7.87 1.43
CA GLY A 186 5.89 8.03 1.14
C GLY A 186 6.27 8.95 -0.03
N ILE A 187 7.55 8.94 -0.40
CA ILE A 187 8.22 9.95 -1.28
C ILE A 187 7.71 10.06 -2.72
N GLN A 188 6.96 9.09 -3.24
CA GLN A 188 6.40 9.18 -4.59
C GLN A 188 4.89 9.47 -4.55
N ALA A 189 4.49 10.47 -3.75
CA ALA A 189 3.23 11.15 -4.01
C ALA A 189 3.34 11.76 -5.41
N VAL A 190 2.44 11.35 -6.29
CA VAL A 190 2.66 11.38 -7.73
C VAL A 190 2.80 12.83 -8.26
N GLY A 191 3.67 13.03 -9.26
CA GLY A 191 4.04 14.37 -9.80
C GLY A 191 5.47 14.84 -9.47
N ILE A 192 6.21 14.09 -8.64
CA ILE A 192 7.63 14.37 -8.31
C ILE A 192 8.55 13.60 -9.27
N PRO A 193 9.59 14.22 -9.87
CA PRO A 193 10.54 13.52 -10.73
C PRO A 193 11.15 12.28 -10.07
N MET A 194 11.20 11.19 -10.83
CA MET A 194 11.78 9.87 -10.52
C MET A 194 13.31 9.92 -10.50
N GLU A 195 13.89 10.84 -9.73
CA GLU A 195 15.34 11.01 -9.70
C GLU A 195 15.99 10.16 -8.60
N GLY A 196 16.45 8.98 -8.99
CA GLY A 196 17.49 8.24 -8.27
C GLY A 196 17.00 7.32 -7.15
N ASN A 197 17.98 6.68 -6.52
CA ASN A 197 17.82 5.97 -5.26
C ASN A 197 17.50 7.04 -4.19
N PRO A 198 16.30 7.14 -3.61
CA PRO A 198 16.17 7.90 -2.37
C PRO A 198 17.04 7.16 -1.36
N ALA A 199 18.27 7.64 -1.16
CA ALA A 199 19.13 7.13 -0.12
C ALA A 199 18.31 7.20 1.18
N GLY A 200 18.21 6.09 1.92
CA GLY A 200 17.46 6.07 3.18
C GLY A 200 16.16 5.28 3.23
N TYR A 201 15.61 4.75 2.12
CA TYR A 201 14.62 3.68 2.24
C TYR A 201 15.32 2.34 2.46
N ASP A 202 15.40 1.93 3.71
CA ASP A 202 15.76 0.57 4.08
C ASP A 202 14.48 -0.25 4.25
N PRO A 203 14.13 -1.16 3.31
CA PRO A 203 12.94 -2.00 3.44
C PRO A 203 13.12 -3.10 4.52
N GLY A 204 14.15 -3.02 5.36
CA GLY A 204 14.78 -4.12 6.07
C GLY A 204 13.88 -5.01 6.91
N ALA A 205 12.81 -4.52 7.56
CA ALA A 205 11.89 -5.39 8.33
C ALA A 205 10.62 -5.80 7.57
N GLY A 206 10.31 -5.09 6.47
CA GLY A 206 9.08 -5.24 5.71
C GLY A 206 7.85 -4.61 6.37
N LEU A 207 6.67 -5.13 6.00
CA LEU A 207 5.35 -4.68 6.42
C LEU A 207 4.59 -5.86 7.05
N ARG A 208 3.74 -5.63 8.06
CA ARG A 208 2.80 -6.62 8.63
C ARG A 208 1.38 -6.12 8.55
N VAL A 209 0.44 -7.02 8.31
CA VAL A 209 -1.00 -6.70 8.29
C VAL A 209 -1.70 -7.61 9.27
N TRP A 210 -2.40 -7.02 10.23
CA TRP A 210 -3.23 -7.75 11.18
C TRP A 210 -4.50 -6.98 11.45
N GLU A 211 -5.64 -7.57 11.11
CA GLU A 211 -6.95 -6.94 11.11
C GLU A 211 -6.91 -5.61 10.35
N ARG A 212 -7.27 -4.49 10.99
CA ARG A 212 -7.20 -3.15 10.38
C ARG A 212 -5.81 -2.50 10.45
N HIS A 213 -4.80 -3.16 11.00
CA HIS A 213 -3.51 -2.53 11.30
C HIS A 213 -2.44 -2.97 10.30
N CYS A 214 -1.77 -2.00 9.70
CA CYS A 214 -0.67 -2.18 8.77
C CYS A 214 0.58 -1.55 9.39
N VAL A 215 1.50 -2.37 9.88
CA VAL A 215 2.72 -1.92 10.56
C VAL A 215 3.89 -1.86 9.59
N LEU A 216 4.58 -0.74 9.62
CA LEU A 216 5.71 -0.39 8.76
C LEU A 216 6.94 -0.09 9.61
N ASP A 217 8.09 -0.61 9.17
CA ASP A 217 9.38 -0.10 9.59
C ASP A 217 9.82 0.98 8.58
N THR A 218 10.04 2.20 9.06
CA THR A 218 10.24 3.39 8.22
C THR A 218 11.22 4.36 8.87
N TYR A 219 11.46 5.51 8.23
CA TYR A 219 12.43 6.50 8.68
C TYR A 219 11.92 7.91 8.41
N ASP A 220 12.36 8.86 9.24
CA ASP A 220 12.24 10.28 8.93
C ASP A 220 13.30 10.70 7.89
N GLN A 221 12.84 11.34 6.82
CA GLN A 221 13.64 11.70 5.64
C GLN A 221 13.62 13.20 5.32
N ARG A 222 13.46 14.06 6.34
CA ARG A 222 13.54 15.52 6.19
C ARG A 222 14.95 16.05 5.89
N ASP A 223 16.03 15.27 6.09
CA ASP A 223 17.42 15.73 5.85
C ASP A 223 17.69 16.00 4.35
N PRO A 224 18.17 17.21 3.99
CA PRO A 224 18.71 17.54 2.68
C PRO A 224 19.65 16.51 2.06
N LYS A 225 20.53 15.90 2.86
CA LYS A 225 21.51 14.92 2.39
C LYS A 225 20.97 13.49 2.36
N GLN A 226 19.66 13.30 2.57
CA GLN A 226 18.99 11.99 2.59
C GLN A 226 19.61 11.01 3.60
N ARG A 227 20.20 11.53 4.69
CA ARG A 227 20.63 10.66 5.80
C ARG A 227 19.37 10.30 6.57
N ILE A 228 19.30 9.05 7.02
CA ILE A 228 18.31 8.66 8.01
C ILE A 228 18.47 9.64 9.18
N VAL A 229 17.38 10.29 9.60
CA VAL A 229 17.37 11.18 10.78
C VAL A 229 16.96 10.37 12.01
N GLU A 230 15.85 9.64 11.90
CA GLU A 230 15.28 8.80 12.95
C GLU A 230 14.69 7.53 12.31
N ALA A 231 14.85 6.37 12.95
CA ALA A 231 14.12 5.17 12.56
C ALA A 231 12.80 5.11 13.32
N LEU A 232 11.75 4.69 12.64
CA LEU A 232 10.38 4.76 13.12
C LEU A 232 9.70 3.42 12.92
N ILE A 233 8.83 3.09 13.86
CA ILE A 233 7.79 2.10 13.67
C ILE A 233 6.46 2.82 13.57
N GLU A 234 5.74 2.57 12.49
CA GLU A 234 4.50 3.27 12.17
C GLU A 234 3.39 2.26 11.94
N CYS A 235 2.22 2.52 12.49
CA CYS A 235 1.01 1.77 12.17
C CYS A 235 0.05 2.65 11.38
N ARG A 236 -0.51 2.07 10.33
CA ARG A 236 -1.52 2.66 9.47
C ARG A 236 -2.76 1.81 9.46
N ASP A 237 -3.90 2.41 9.14
CA ASP A 237 -5.08 1.64 8.82
C ASP A 237 -4.83 0.87 7.50
N ALA A 238 -5.07 -0.44 7.51
CA ALA A 238 -4.78 -1.31 6.38
C ALA A 238 -5.67 -0.98 5.16
N HIS A 239 -6.84 -0.38 5.35
CA HIS A 239 -7.80 -0.14 4.28
C HIS A 239 -7.70 1.23 3.64
N ASN A 240 -7.24 2.24 4.37
CA ASN A 240 -7.08 3.60 3.85
C ASN A 240 -5.69 4.19 4.08
N GLY A 241 -4.75 3.50 4.72
CA GLY A 241 -3.37 3.96 4.84
C GLY A 241 -3.17 5.17 5.76
N LEU A 242 -4.19 5.64 6.49
CA LEU A 242 -4.05 6.73 7.46
C LEU A 242 -3.17 6.30 8.63
N THR A 243 -2.24 7.16 9.04
CA THR A 243 -1.40 6.91 10.22
C THR A 243 -2.25 6.84 11.50
N LEU A 244 -2.17 5.73 12.22
CA LEU A 244 -2.84 5.50 13.51
C LEU A 244 -1.95 5.90 14.68
N TRP A 245 -0.66 5.56 14.59
CA TRP A 245 0.38 5.98 15.53
C TRP A 245 1.76 5.82 14.87
N SER A 246 2.75 6.54 15.40
CA SER A 246 4.14 6.47 14.96
C SER A 246 5.05 6.62 16.19
N ARG A 247 6.08 5.79 16.29
CA ARG A 247 7.01 5.78 17.44
C ARG A 247 8.46 5.66 16.99
N PRO A 248 9.40 6.33 17.69
CA PRO A 248 10.83 6.11 17.49
C PRO A 248 11.25 4.66 17.74
N ARG A 249 12.21 4.20 16.96
CA ARG A 249 12.86 2.91 17.08
C ARG A 249 14.36 3.08 16.89
N ASP A 250 15.15 2.35 17.66
CA ASP A 250 16.60 2.43 17.55
C ASP A 250 17.11 1.76 16.26
N ARG A 251 18.14 2.35 15.64
CA ARG A 251 18.65 1.89 14.33
C ARG A 251 19.33 0.53 14.38
N GLY A 252 19.84 0.14 15.55
CA GLY A 252 20.47 -1.18 15.72
C GLY A 252 19.47 -2.34 15.61
N VAL A 253 18.19 -2.07 15.86
CA VAL A 253 17.12 -3.09 15.83
C VAL A 253 16.09 -2.86 14.72
N SER A 254 16.05 -1.68 14.11
CA SER A 254 15.23 -1.40 12.93
C SER A 254 15.73 -2.16 11.69
N GLY A 255 14.84 -2.37 10.72
CA GLY A 255 15.20 -2.99 9.45
C GLY A 255 15.56 -4.48 9.55
N LYS A 256 15.10 -5.19 10.58
CA LYS A 256 15.32 -6.64 10.75
C LYS A 256 14.04 -7.45 10.48
N ARG A 257 14.03 -8.27 9.41
CA ARG A 257 12.87 -8.99 8.86
C ARG A 257 12.09 -9.81 9.88
N TRP A 258 12.75 -10.74 10.57
CA TRP A 258 12.10 -11.67 11.50
C TRP A 258 11.88 -11.10 12.90
N SER A 259 12.25 -9.84 13.14
CA SER A 259 12.11 -9.17 14.43
C SER A 259 10.76 -8.46 14.63
N LEU A 260 9.95 -8.40 13.57
CA LEU A 260 8.69 -7.67 13.54
C LEU A 260 7.56 -8.66 13.28
N VAL A 261 6.70 -8.86 14.28
CA VAL A 261 5.57 -9.80 14.22
C VAL A 261 4.32 -9.14 14.77
N ALA A 262 3.22 -9.18 14.02
CA ALA A 262 1.89 -8.81 14.49
C ALA A 262 1.07 -10.08 14.71
N HIS A 263 0.52 -10.28 15.91
CA HIS A 263 -0.27 -11.46 16.25
C HIS A 263 -1.18 -11.15 17.45
N GLY A 264 -2.43 -11.60 17.42
CA GLY A 264 -3.34 -11.49 18.56
C GLY A 264 -3.56 -10.07 19.08
N GLY A 265 -3.60 -9.07 18.19
CA GLY A 265 -3.76 -7.66 18.57
C GLY A 265 -2.51 -7.03 19.20
N GLN A 266 -1.36 -7.71 19.16
CA GLN A 266 -0.09 -7.21 19.66
C GLN A 266 0.96 -7.16 18.56
N LEU A 267 1.95 -6.28 18.73
CA LEU A 267 3.14 -6.21 17.90
C LEU A 267 4.39 -6.55 18.73
N PHE A 268 5.08 -7.63 18.35
CA PHE A 268 6.28 -8.11 19.02
C PHE A 268 7.50 -7.60 18.28
N THR A 269 8.32 -6.80 18.97
CA THR A 269 9.56 -6.28 18.40
C THR A 269 10.53 -5.71 19.45
N TRP A 270 11.80 -5.55 19.08
CA TRP A 270 12.76 -4.79 19.88
C TRP A 270 12.68 -3.31 19.53
N LEU A 271 12.58 -2.47 20.56
CA LEU A 271 12.55 -1.01 20.42
C LEU A 271 13.94 -0.36 20.47
N LYS A 272 14.86 -0.94 21.23
CA LYS A 272 16.23 -0.42 21.42
C LYS A 272 17.28 -1.52 21.46
N SER A 273 18.49 -1.23 21.02
CA SER A 273 19.63 -2.14 21.19
C SER A 273 19.90 -2.40 22.67
N GLY A 274 20.17 -3.67 23.03
CA GLY A 274 20.32 -4.09 24.43
C GLY A 274 19.04 -4.04 25.27
N GLY A 275 17.90 -3.64 24.69
CA GLY A 275 16.59 -3.76 25.33
C GLY A 275 15.98 -5.13 25.08
N GLU A 276 15.02 -5.52 25.91
CA GLU A 276 14.26 -6.76 25.76
C GLU A 276 13.25 -6.66 24.61
N LEU A 277 12.88 -7.81 24.06
CA LEU A 277 11.75 -7.97 23.15
C LEU A 277 10.49 -7.47 23.87
N THR A 278 9.74 -6.61 23.19
CA THR A 278 8.56 -5.95 23.75
C THR A 278 7.34 -6.30 22.91
N ALA A 279 6.23 -6.66 23.55
CA ALA A 279 4.92 -6.62 22.93
C ALA A 279 4.31 -5.23 23.11
N LEU A 280 3.84 -4.65 22.01
CA LEU A 280 3.11 -3.40 21.95
C LEU A 280 1.64 -3.71 21.69
N ASP A 281 0.73 -2.92 22.28
CA ASP A 281 -0.66 -2.92 21.83
C ASP A 281 -0.72 -2.42 20.38
N LEU A 282 -1.36 -3.18 19.48
CA LEU A 282 -1.34 -2.86 18.06
C LEU A 282 -2.17 -1.61 17.72
N ALA A 283 -3.19 -1.30 18.51
CA ALA A 283 -4.08 -0.16 18.28
C ALA A 283 -3.48 1.16 18.81
N ALA A 284 -2.77 1.12 19.94
CA ALA A 284 -2.18 2.28 20.58
C ALA A 284 -0.68 2.47 20.26
N GLY A 285 0.03 1.39 19.93
CA GLY A 285 1.48 1.39 19.76
C GLY A 285 2.25 1.39 21.10
N GLU A 286 1.56 1.28 22.22
CA GLU A 286 2.18 1.39 23.55
C GLU A 286 2.70 0.05 24.07
N PRO A 287 3.85 0.02 24.78
CA PRO A 287 4.35 -1.20 25.40
C PRO A 287 3.36 -1.77 26.40
N VAL A 288 3.05 -3.07 26.26
CA VAL A 288 2.17 -3.78 27.19
C VAL A 288 2.87 -4.94 27.90
N ARG A 289 3.98 -5.45 27.33
CA ARG A 289 4.72 -6.57 27.92
C ARG A 289 6.19 -6.56 27.49
N SER A 290 7.08 -6.94 28.39
CA SER A 290 8.49 -7.26 28.08
C SER A 290 8.71 -8.76 28.22
N TYR A 291 9.65 -9.32 27.46
CA TYR A 291 10.06 -10.72 27.54
C TYR A 291 11.45 -10.82 28.16
N PRO A 292 11.56 -11.22 29.44
CA PRO A 292 12.83 -11.16 30.16
C PRO A 292 13.95 -12.00 29.53
N GLY A 293 15.17 -11.46 29.53
CA GLY A 293 16.35 -12.18 29.03
C GLY A 293 16.46 -12.25 27.50
N THR A 294 15.66 -11.46 26.78
CA THR A 294 15.69 -11.38 25.32
C THR A 294 16.49 -10.18 24.79
N ALA A 295 17.30 -9.54 25.63
CA ALA A 295 18.15 -8.43 25.22
C ALA A 295 19.29 -8.93 24.30
N PRO A 296 19.41 -8.44 23.05
CA PRO A 296 20.51 -8.81 22.18
C PRO A 296 21.82 -8.20 22.70
N ALA A 297 22.92 -8.93 22.54
CA ALA A 297 24.25 -8.39 22.85
C ALA A 297 24.52 -7.12 22.03
N ALA A 298 25.16 -6.12 22.62
CA ALA A 298 25.50 -4.87 21.92
C ALA A 298 26.48 -5.19 20.78
N THR A 299 26.02 -5.16 19.53
CA THR A 299 26.90 -5.27 18.37
C THR A 299 27.44 -3.88 18.04
N GLY A 300 28.77 -3.75 17.99
CA GLY A 300 29.45 -2.51 17.62
C GLY A 300 28.99 -2.02 16.24
N GLY A 301 28.62 -0.75 16.16
CA GLY A 301 27.90 -0.16 15.04
C GLY A 301 28.60 -0.23 13.67
N GLY A 302 27.80 -0.05 12.62
CA GLY A 302 28.30 0.13 11.26
C GLY A 302 27.22 -0.04 10.22
N GLY A 303 26.39 0.98 10.04
CA GLY A 303 25.42 1.07 8.96
C GLY A 303 26.09 0.98 7.58
N ASN A 304 26.18 -0.22 7.03
CA ASN A 304 26.29 -0.45 5.60
C ASN A 304 25.79 -1.87 5.28
N ILE A 305 25.27 -2.06 4.06
CA ILE A 305 24.65 -3.30 3.56
C ILE A 305 25.55 -4.54 3.76
N ALA A 306 26.87 -4.37 3.87
CA ALA A 306 27.82 -5.44 4.13
C ALA A 306 27.92 -5.88 5.61
N GLY A 307 27.51 -5.04 6.57
CA GLY A 307 27.50 -5.34 8.02
C GLY A 307 26.16 -5.86 8.56
N ARG A 308 25.08 -5.78 7.78
CA ARG A 308 23.72 -6.15 8.21
C ARG A 308 23.45 -7.65 8.33
N LEU A 309 24.28 -8.48 7.69
CA LEU A 309 24.00 -9.91 7.48
C LEU A 309 24.39 -10.80 8.67
N SER A 310 25.28 -10.33 9.55
CA SER A 310 25.59 -11.01 10.81
C SER A 310 24.57 -10.75 11.93
N GLU A 311 23.53 -9.94 11.67
CA GLU A 311 22.56 -9.49 12.67
C GLU A 311 21.10 -9.91 12.37
N GLU A 312 20.87 -10.69 11.30
CA GLU A 312 19.55 -11.31 11.01
C GLU A 312 19.35 -12.64 11.78
N GLU A 313 20.18 -12.91 12.79
CA GLU A 313 20.14 -14.14 13.60
C GLU A 313 18.99 -14.15 14.61
N ASN A 314 18.41 -12.98 14.92
CA ASN A 314 17.31 -12.87 15.87
C ASN A 314 15.94 -13.02 15.19
N TRP A 315 15.23 -14.09 15.53
CA TRP A 315 13.94 -14.46 14.93
C TRP A 315 12.87 -14.48 16.01
N VAL A 316 11.67 -14.01 15.67
CA VAL A 316 10.50 -14.08 16.53
C VAL A 316 9.42 -14.90 15.82
N ARG A 317 8.97 -15.96 16.49
CA ARG A 317 7.85 -16.81 16.06
C ARG A 317 6.80 -16.77 17.16
N VAL A 318 5.55 -16.54 16.80
CA VAL A 318 4.47 -16.31 17.77
C VAL A 318 3.24 -17.10 17.31
N THR A 319 2.67 -17.85 18.24
CA THR A 319 1.31 -18.40 18.18
C THR A 319 0.51 -17.86 19.35
N ASP A 320 -0.76 -18.24 19.45
CA ASP A 320 -1.61 -17.86 20.59
C ASP A 320 -1.03 -18.30 21.94
N ARG A 321 -0.26 -19.39 21.94
CA ARG A 321 0.27 -20.01 23.17
C ARG A 321 1.77 -19.83 23.34
N HIS A 322 2.54 -19.88 22.26
CA HIS A 322 4.00 -19.92 22.34
C HIS A 322 4.64 -18.76 21.58
N LEU A 323 5.59 -18.10 22.24
CA LEU A 323 6.52 -17.16 21.63
C LEU A 323 7.92 -17.77 21.68
N VAL A 324 8.51 -18.05 20.51
CA VAL A 324 9.87 -18.58 20.38
C VAL A 324 10.77 -17.51 19.78
N VAL A 325 11.86 -17.22 20.49
CA VAL A 325 12.87 -16.24 20.09
C VAL A 325 14.17 -16.99 19.81
N THR A 326 14.74 -16.78 18.62
CA THR A 326 16.17 -17.03 18.42
C THR A 326 16.94 -15.82 18.90
N LEU A 327 17.90 -16.03 19.80
CA LEU A 327 18.75 -14.98 20.33
C LEU A 327 20.19 -15.48 20.42
N ASN A 328 21.10 -14.81 19.71
CA ASN A 328 22.49 -15.23 19.55
C ASN A 328 22.56 -16.67 18.96
N ASP A 329 22.78 -17.67 19.82
CA ASP A 329 23.06 -19.06 19.43
C ASP A 329 22.02 -20.06 20.00
N GLN A 330 20.90 -19.57 20.55
CA GLN A 330 19.93 -20.39 21.27
C GLN A 330 18.47 -20.02 20.97
N LEU A 331 17.55 -20.90 21.37
CA LEU A 331 16.12 -20.67 21.38
C LEU A 331 15.60 -20.44 22.80
N LEU A 332 14.79 -19.41 22.96
CA LEU A 332 14.03 -19.12 24.17
C LEU A 332 12.54 -19.26 23.86
N CYS A 333 11.78 -19.90 24.73
CA CYS A 333 10.34 -20.02 24.59
C CYS A 333 9.61 -19.45 25.79
N PHE A 334 8.52 -18.74 25.51
CA PHE A 334 7.66 -18.11 26.49
C PHE A 334 6.20 -18.43 26.20
N GLU A 335 5.39 -18.41 27.25
CA GLU A 335 3.94 -18.32 27.11
C GLU A 335 3.59 -16.93 26.56
N THR A 336 2.93 -16.87 25.40
CA THR A 336 2.70 -15.62 24.67
C THR A 336 1.99 -14.59 25.56
N ALA A 337 0.91 -14.97 26.24
CA ALA A 337 0.06 -14.05 26.98
C ALA A 337 0.66 -13.53 28.30
N THR A 338 1.62 -14.24 28.91
CA THR A 338 2.13 -13.91 30.26
C THR A 338 3.60 -13.52 30.26
N ALA A 339 4.33 -13.74 29.16
CA ALA A 339 5.79 -13.69 29.10
C ALA A 339 6.48 -14.61 30.11
N ARG A 340 5.78 -15.63 30.62
CA ARG A 340 6.38 -16.65 31.47
C ARG A 340 7.34 -17.50 30.64
N PRO A 341 8.63 -17.59 31.01
CA PRO A 341 9.57 -18.46 30.32
C PRO A 341 9.14 -19.92 30.51
N LEU A 342 9.10 -20.66 29.41
CA LEU A 342 8.73 -22.08 29.40
C LEU A 342 9.98 -22.96 29.34
N TRP A 343 10.86 -22.69 28.39
CA TRP A 343 12.09 -23.46 28.20
C TRP A 343 13.13 -22.68 27.41
N ARG A 344 14.36 -23.18 27.46
CA ARG A 344 15.52 -22.72 26.69
C ARG A 344 16.18 -23.93 26.06
N PHE A 345 16.56 -23.81 24.79
CA PHE A 345 17.31 -24.83 24.08
C PHE A 345 18.57 -24.24 23.46
N ALA A 346 19.71 -24.86 23.75
CA ALA A 346 21.01 -24.52 23.20
C ALA A 346 21.82 -25.79 22.99
N ARG A 347 22.78 -25.77 22.06
CA ARG A 347 23.79 -26.82 21.91
C ARG A 347 25.18 -26.23 22.12
N GLU A 348 25.99 -26.91 22.92
CA GLU A 348 27.30 -26.42 23.32
C GLU A 348 28.19 -26.13 22.10
N GLY A 349 28.72 -24.90 22.04
CA GLY A 349 29.59 -24.45 20.96
C GLY A 349 28.92 -24.45 19.57
N ARG A 350 27.58 -24.43 19.51
CA ARG A 350 26.80 -24.41 18.27
C ARG A 350 25.76 -23.31 18.29
N LYS A 351 25.39 -22.85 17.09
CA LYS A 351 24.24 -21.96 16.92
C LYS A 351 22.98 -22.76 16.67
N VAL A 352 21.86 -22.33 17.26
CA VAL A 352 20.51 -22.83 16.96
C VAL A 352 19.68 -21.71 16.33
N LEU A 353 19.17 -21.92 15.12
CA LEU A 353 18.60 -20.84 14.30
C LEU A 353 17.53 -21.28 13.31
N ALA A 354 16.87 -20.28 12.70
CA ALA A 354 15.76 -20.42 11.75
C ALA A 354 14.60 -21.31 12.25
N PRO A 355 13.99 -21.00 13.40
CA PRO A 355 12.93 -21.81 13.97
C PRO A 355 11.65 -21.75 13.12
N SER A 356 11.01 -22.90 12.97
CA SER A 356 9.67 -23.05 12.40
C SER A 356 8.78 -23.81 13.38
N LEU A 357 7.61 -23.25 13.70
CA LEU A 357 6.68 -23.79 14.68
C LEU A 357 5.52 -24.49 14.00
N SER A 358 5.16 -25.67 14.47
CA SER A 358 3.94 -26.35 14.05
C SER A 358 3.14 -26.78 15.28
N GLU A 359 2.01 -26.11 15.52
CA GLU A 359 1.09 -26.51 16.59
C GLU A 359 0.42 -27.85 16.28
N ALA A 360 0.12 -28.13 15.01
CA ALA A 360 -0.44 -29.40 14.56
C ALA A 360 0.48 -30.61 14.87
N LEU A 361 1.80 -30.40 14.79
CA LEU A 361 2.81 -31.43 15.11
C LEU A 361 3.32 -31.32 16.55
N ALA A 362 2.87 -30.30 17.29
CA ALA A 362 3.39 -29.92 18.60
C ALA A 362 4.93 -29.81 18.62
N SER A 363 5.54 -29.26 17.56
CA SER A 363 6.99 -29.23 17.36
C SER A 363 7.55 -27.84 17.03
N VAL A 364 8.79 -27.61 17.46
CA VAL A 364 9.69 -26.58 16.91
C VAL A 364 10.77 -27.28 16.11
N PHE A 365 10.97 -26.88 14.86
CA PHE A 365 12.07 -27.33 14.03
C PHE A 365 13.12 -26.23 13.92
N ALA A 366 14.40 -26.57 14.06
CA ALA A 366 15.48 -25.60 13.97
C ALA A 366 16.77 -26.20 13.38
N LEU A 367 17.63 -25.33 12.86
CA LEU A 367 18.96 -25.69 12.38
C LEU A 367 19.96 -25.65 13.54
N VAL A 368 20.79 -26.68 13.66
CA VAL A 368 22.01 -26.67 14.48
C VAL A 368 23.19 -26.46 13.55
N ALA A 369 24.00 -25.44 13.81
CA ALA A 369 25.08 -25.04 12.92
C ALA A 369 26.39 -24.71 13.66
N ARG A 370 27.53 -24.86 12.97
CA ARG A 370 28.82 -24.40 13.48
C ARG A 370 28.85 -22.86 13.59
N PRO A 371 29.57 -22.29 14.58
CA PRO A 371 29.62 -20.85 14.87
C PRO A 371 30.45 -20.03 13.88
N GLU A 372 30.38 -20.37 12.60
CA GLU A 372 31.04 -19.64 11.51
C GLU A 372 30.15 -18.48 11.03
N ARG A 373 30.75 -17.39 10.54
CA ARG A 373 30.01 -16.25 9.99
C ARG A 373 29.17 -16.68 8.77
N PHE A 374 27.88 -16.33 8.77
CA PHE A 374 27.07 -16.34 7.55
C PHE A 374 27.73 -15.47 6.48
N ARG A 375 28.02 -16.05 5.31
CA ARG A 375 28.63 -15.34 4.18
C ARG A 375 27.62 -14.91 3.11
N ALA A 376 26.31 -14.99 3.37
CA ALA A 376 25.29 -14.79 2.35
C ALA A 376 24.44 -13.53 2.58
N ARG A 377 24.02 -12.88 1.49
CA ARG A 377 23.03 -11.78 1.51
C ARG A 377 21.62 -12.24 1.92
N TRP A 378 21.42 -13.55 1.96
CA TRP A 378 20.16 -14.25 2.19
C TRP A 378 20.35 -15.23 3.36
N PRO A 379 19.29 -15.54 4.13
CA PRO A 379 19.36 -16.50 5.22
C PRO A 379 19.58 -17.91 4.66
N THR A 380 20.83 -18.25 4.34
CA THR A 380 21.24 -19.57 3.89
C THR A 380 22.36 -20.01 4.82
N CYS A 381 22.06 -20.99 5.66
CA CYS A 381 23.04 -21.60 6.54
C CYS A 381 23.84 -22.64 5.75
N THR A 382 25.14 -22.40 5.58
CA THR A 382 26.07 -23.30 4.87
C THR A 382 26.95 -24.11 5.83
N THR A 383 26.60 -24.09 7.11
CA THR A 383 27.37 -24.70 8.22
C THR A 383 26.48 -25.59 9.08
N VAL A 384 25.37 -26.06 8.52
CA VAL A 384 24.42 -26.96 9.17
C VAL A 384 25.13 -28.26 9.54
N GLU A 385 24.91 -28.71 10.76
CA GLU A 385 25.31 -30.05 11.22
C GLU A 385 24.10 -30.97 11.35
N SER A 386 22.97 -30.43 11.81
CA SER A 386 21.72 -31.17 11.88
C SER A 386 20.50 -30.25 11.83
N VAL A 387 19.35 -30.86 11.55
CA VAL A 387 18.04 -30.31 11.89
C VAL A 387 17.56 -31.02 13.16
N VAL A 388 17.02 -30.25 14.09
CA VAL A 388 16.45 -30.76 15.35
C VAL A 388 14.95 -30.51 15.40
N ALA A 389 14.20 -31.44 15.97
CA ALA A 389 12.84 -31.21 16.41
C ALA A 389 12.75 -31.21 17.93
N LEU A 390 12.12 -30.18 18.47
CA LEU A 390 11.86 -30.01 19.89
C LEU A 390 10.36 -30.13 20.12
N ASP A 391 9.97 -30.75 21.23
CA ASP A 391 8.62 -30.65 21.75
C ASP A 391 8.27 -29.19 22.04
N LEU A 392 7.20 -28.67 21.43
CA LEU A 392 6.85 -27.25 21.50
C LEU A 392 6.56 -26.77 22.94
N ALA A 393 5.97 -27.63 23.77
CA ALA A 393 5.59 -27.29 25.13
C ALA A 393 6.77 -27.33 26.12
N THR A 394 7.70 -28.26 25.93
CA THR A 394 8.76 -28.56 26.91
C THR A 394 10.17 -28.22 26.44
N GLY A 395 10.39 -27.98 25.15
CA GLY A 395 11.71 -27.74 24.56
C GLY A 395 12.61 -28.98 24.53
N ARG A 396 12.08 -30.16 24.91
CA ARG A 396 12.82 -31.41 24.88
C ARG A 396 13.07 -31.84 23.45
N GLU A 397 14.31 -32.22 23.16
CA GLU A 397 14.65 -32.79 21.86
C GLU A 397 13.90 -34.11 21.65
N ARG A 398 13.12 -34.18 20.57
CA ARG A 398 12.45 -35.39 20.11
C ARG A 398 13.36 -36.21 19.22
N TRP A 399 14.03 -35.53 18.29
CA TRP A 399 14.99 -36.12 17.37
C TRP A 399 15.94 -35.06 16.80
N SER A 400 17.07 -35.53 16.28
CA SER A 400 18.03 -34.74 15.50
C SER A 400 18.47 -35.56 14.30
N ASN A 401 18.46 -34.96 13.11
CA ASN A 401 18.85 -35.59 11.85
C ASN A 401 20.09 -34.89 11.27
N ALA A 402 21.18 -35.63 11.07
CA ALA A 402 22.45 -35.13 10.52
C ALA A 402 22.62 -35.40 9.01
N ASP A 403 21.71 -36.13 8.35
CA ASP A 403 21.77 -36.39 6.90
C ASP A 403 21.67 -35.09 6.09
N VAL A 404 21.04 -34.08 6.68
CA VAL A 404 20.90 -32.72 6.15
C VAL A 404 22.15 -31.83 6.33
N ALA A 405 23.22 -32.35 6.93
CA ALA A 405 24.44 -31.60 7.18
C ALA A 405 25.00 -30.94 5.91
N SER A 406 25.63 -29.79 6.11
CA SER A 406 26.37 -29.07 5.09
C SER A 406 27.64 -29.82 4.71
N ILE A 407 27.59 -30.52 3.58
CA ILE A 407 28.72 -31.19 2.93
C ILE A 407 29.15 -30.43 1.67
N ASP A 408 30.32 -30.78 1.12
CA ASP A 408 30.73 -30.29 -0.20
C ASP A 408 29.94 -31.02 -1.29
N VAL A 409 29.28 -30.25 -2.16
CA VAL A 409 28.50 -30.74 -3.30
C VAL A 409 28.89 -29.98 -4.57
N PRO A 410 28.72 -30.57 -5.77
CA PRO A 410 28.89 -29.82 -7.01
C PRO A 410 27.89 -28.66 -7.13
N GLY A 411 28.40 -27.46 -7.39
CA GLY A 411 27.60 -26.30 -7.78
C GLY A 411 27.30 -26.28 -9.28
N ASP A 412 26.46 -25.34 -9.73
CA ASP A 412 26.02 -25.26 -11.14
C ASP A 412 27.18 -25.13 -12.16
N ASN A 413 28.32 -24.58 -11.74
CA ASN A 413 29.52 -24.38 -12.56
C ASN A 413 30.54 -25.53 -12.42
N GLY A 414 30.18 -26.62 -11.73
CA GLY A 414 31.04 -27.76 -11.44
C GLY A 414 32.02 -27.56 -10.27
N LYS A 415 32.10 -26.37 -9.66
CA LYS A 415 32.94 -26.14 -8.47
C LYS A 415 32.27 -26.73 -7.23
N MET A 416 33.06 -27.29 -6.32
CA MET A 416 32.56 -27.78 -5.04
C MET A 416 32.15 -26.61 -4.15
N VAL A 417 30.96 -26.70 -3.58
CA VAL A 417 30.38 -25.69 -2.70
C VAL A 417 29.72 -26.34 -1.50
N LYS A 418 29.56 -25.58 -0.41
CA LYS A 418 28.82 -26.08 0.76
C LYS A 418 27.33 -26.10 0.45
N ARG A 419 26.71 -27.26 0.69
CA ARG A 419 25.24 -27.40 0.77
C ARG A 419 24.71 -26.43 1.82
N GLY A 420 23.67 -25.68 1.48
CA GLY A 420 23.02 -24.75 2.38
C GLY A 420 21.55 -25.04 2.58
N ILE A 421 21.03 -24.75 3.78
CA ILE A 421 19.60 -24.75 4.08
C ILE A 421 19.16 -23.33 4.37
N SER A 422 18.06 -22.92 3.78
CA SER A 422 17.51 -21.58 3.94
C SER A 422 16.14 -21.57 4.60
N GLN A 423 15.34 -22.62 4.40
CA GLN A 423 13.97 -22.73 4.88
C GLN A 423 13.71 -24.09 5.51
N LEU A 424 12.99 -24.07 6.63
CA LEU A 424 12.35 -25.23 7.23
C LEU A 424 10.84 -25.01 7.14
N ILE A 425 10.14 -25.92 6.46
CA ILE A 425 8.69 -25.81 6.26
C ILE A 425 8.04 -27.12 6.72
N PRO A 426 7.25 -27.13 7.79
CA PRO A 426 6.46 -28.31 8.16
C PRO A 426 5.17 -28.38 7.34
N GLY A 427 4.74 -29.59 6.94
CA GLY A 427 3.50 -29.78 6.20
C GLY A 427 3.22 -31.24 5.84
N GLY A 428 1.95 -31.67 5.89
CA GLY A 428 1.53 -33.03 5.51
C GLY A 428 2.25 -34.14 6.27
N GLY A 429 2.51 -33.93 7.57
CA GLY A 429 3.27 -34.86 8.43
C GLY A 429 4.79 -34.89 8.17
N LYS A 430 5.30 -33.97 7.34
CA LYS A 430 6.71 -33.94 6.91
C LYS A 430 7.36 -32.61 7.28
N LEU A 431 8.68 -32.59 7.27
CA LEU A 431 9.50 -31.39 7.33
C LEU A 431 10.32 -31.27 6.05
N PHE A 432 10.14 -30.16 5.34
CA PHE A 432 10.93 -29.81 4.17
C PHE A 432 12.11 -28.94 4.60
N ALA A 433 13.32 -29.45 4.42
CA ALA A 433 14.56 -28.68 4.54
C ALA A 433 15.00 -28.25 3.14
N PHE A 434 14.78 -26.97 2.83
CA PHE A 434 14.96 -26.43 1.49
C PHE A 434 16.12 -25.42 1.44
N GLY A 435 16.91 -25.51 0.39
CA GLY A 435 17.97 -24.57 0.06
C GLY A 435 18.04 -24.31 -1.44
N SER A 436 18.40 -23.09 -1.82
CA SER A 436 18.70 -22.73 -3.19
C SER A 436 19.87 -21.77 -3.23
N LYS A 437 20.30 -21.44 -4.45
CA LYS A 437 21.35 -20.46 -4.69
C LYS A 437 20.97 -19.12 -4.10
N ALA A 438 21.96 -18.36 -3.63
CA ALA A 438 21.79 -17.02 -3.08
C ALA A 438 22.99 -16.14 -3.44
N ILE A 439 22.79 -14.82 -3.54
CA ILE A 439 23.89 -13.86 -3.70
C ILE A 439 24.85 -14.00 -2.50
N GLY A 440 26.06 -14.49 -2.74
CA GLY A 440 27.04 -14.78 -1.70
C GLY A 440 26.77 -16.04 -0.85
N GLY A 441 25.74 -16.84 -1.14
CA GLY A 441 25.39 -18.06 -0.40
C GLY A 441 25.75 -19.37 -1.13
N GLY A 442 25.20 -20.49 -0.66
CA GLY A 442 25.44 -21.82 -1.26
C GLY A 442 25.15 -21.83 -2.76
N GLU A 443 25.96 -22.54 -3.55
CA GLU A 443 25.87 -22.51 -5.03
C GLU A 443 25.18 -23.75 -5.64
N SER A 444 24.49 -24.55 -4.81
CA SER A 444 23.75 -25.75 -5.24
C SER A 444 22.39 -25.84 -4.54
N PRO A 445 21.28 -26.05 -5.28
CA PRO A 445 19.97 -26.26 -4.69
C PRO A 445 19.88 -27.61 -3.95
N TYR A 446 19.15 -27.61 -2.85
CA TYR A 446 19.01 -28.75 -1.95
C TYR A 446 17.56 -28.90 -1.46
N LEU A 447 17.07 -30.13 -1.44
CA LEU A 447 15.81 -30.49 -0.80
C LEU A 447 15.99 -31.79 -0.04
N ALA A 448 15.68 -31.76 1.25
CA ALA A 448 15.38 -32.94 2.03
C ALA A 448 13.94 -32.91 2.54
N VAL A 449 13.37 -34.09 2.65
CA VAL A 449 12.05 -34.34 3.25
C VAL A 449 12.27 -35.33 4.38
N LEU A 450 11.99 -34.88 5.60
CA LEU A 450 12.05 -35.70 6.80
C LEU A 450 10.63 -36.04 7.23
N ASP A 451 10.43 -37.22 7.82
CA ASP A 451 9.23 -37.48 8.61
C ASP A 451 9.27 -36.55 9.83
N ALA A 452 8.20 -35.79 10.05
CA ALA A 452 8.21 -34.79 11.12
C ALA A 452 8.16 -35.42 12.53
N THR A 453 7.74 -36.68 12.64
CA THR A 453 7.52 -37.38 13.91
C THR A 453 8.81 -37.98 14.45
N ASP A 454 9.56 -38.69 13.61
CA ASP A 454 10.77 -39.42 14.01
C ASP A 454 12.07 -38.88 13.38
N GLY A 455 11.96 -37.91 12.46
CA GLY A 455 13.11 -37.28 11.82
C GLY A 455 13.76 -38.13 10.73
N ARG A 456 13.20 -39.29 10.37
CA ARG A 456 13.76 -40.16 9.34
C ARG A 456 13.76 -39.46 7.97
N THR A 457 14.88 -39.53 7.27
CA THR A 457 15.00 -39.02 5.89
C THR A 457 14.14 -39.85 4.95
N LEU A 458 13.14 -39.23 4.34
CA LEU A 458 12.26 -39.85 3.34
C LEU A 458 12.73 -39.58 1.91
N TYR A 459 13.33 -38.41 1.69
CA TYR A 459 13.85 -37.99 0.39
C TYR A 459 14.98 -36.98 0.58
N GLN A 460 15.99 -37.03 -0.30
CA GLN A 460 17.06 -36.06 -0.33
C GLN A 460 17.64 -35.91 -1.73
N LYS A 461 17.88 -34.68 -2.19
CA LYS A 461 18.53 -34.43 -3.47
C LYS A 461 19.25 -33.07 -3.52
N ASP A 462 20.45 -33.08 -4.09
CA ASP A 462 21.22 -31.88 -4.46
C ASP A 462 21.14 -31.64 -5.98
N ALA A 463 21.46 -30.41 -6.42
CA ALA A 463 21.60 -30.03 -7.83
C ALA A 463 20.40 -30.45 -8.71
N PHE A 464 19.19 -30.46 -8.13
CA PHE A 464 18.03 -31.12 -8.73
C PHE A 464 17.17 -30.21 -9.63
N PHE A 465 17.47 -28.91 -9.67
CA PHE A 465 16.85 -27.96 -10.60
C PHE A 465 17.84 -26.85 -11.00
N PRO A 466 17.71 -26.24 -12.19
CA PRO A 466 18.56 -25.14 -12.59
C PRO A 466 18.25 -23.90 -11.76
N THR A 467 19.29 -23.32 -11.16
CA THR A 467 19.22 -22.04 -10.46
C THR A 467 19.91 -20.94 -11.28
N SER A 468 19.71 -19.68 -10.89
CA SER A 468 20.41 -18.53 -11.48
C SER A 468 21.20 -17.82 -10.39
N TYR A 469 22.20 -17.02 -10.77
CA TYR A 469 23.03 -16.24 -9.84
C TYR A 469 22.23 -15.41 -8.80
N ASN A 470 20.95 -15.14 -9.07
CA ASN A 470 20.00 -14.42 -8.21
C ASN A 470 18.68 -15.17 -7.96
N SER A 471 18.68 -16.50 -8.02
CA SER A 471 17.65 -17.29 -7.34
C SER A 471 17.80 -17.06 -5.83
N TYR A 472 16.72 -17.17 -5.06
CA TYR A 472 16.78 -16.96 -3.61
C TYR A 472 16.84 -18.30 -2.93
N GLY A 473 17.70 -18.45 -1.92
CA GLY A 473 17.65 -19.61 -1.04
C GLY A 473 16.30 -19.78 -0.35
N TYR A 474 15.56 -18.68 -0.17
CA TYR A 474 14.33 -18.57 0.60
C TYR A 474 13.11 -18.33 -0.30
N ASN A 475 12.63 -19.36 -1.02
CA ASN A 475 11.59 -19.20 -2.05
C ASN A 475 10.68 -20.43 -2.27
N ALA A 476 10.52 -21.28 -1.27
CA ALA A 476 9.59 -22.38 -1.28
C ALA A 476 8.33 -22.09 -0.46
N VAL A 477 7.21 -22.70 -0.86
CA VAL A 477 5.93 -22.72 -0.14
C VAL A 477 5.31 -24.10 -0.25
N TYR A 478 4.62 -24.54 0.79
CA TYR A 478 3.92 -25.82 0.81
C TYR A 478 2.41 -25.61 0.83
N ARG A 479 1.70 -26.21 -0.12
CA ARG A 479 0.23 -26.29 -0.15
C ARG A 479 -0.20 -27.45 -1.04
N ASP A 480 -1.46 -27.88 -0.95
CA ASP A 480 -2.02 -28.90 -1.85
C ASP A 480 -1.16 -30.19 -1.93
N GLU A 481 -0.61 -30.63 -0.78
CA GLU A 481 0.30 -31.79 -0.68
C GLU A 481 1.58 -31.69 -1.53
N ALA A 482 1.99 -30.48 -1.93
CA ALA A 482 3.18 -30.26 -2.73
C ALA A 482 3.99 -29.04 -2.26
N LEU A 483 5.30 -29.12 -2.46
CA LEU A 483 6.21 -27.99 -2.29
C LEU A 483 6.37 -27.29 -3.65
N TYR A 484 6.13 -25.99 -3.68
CA TYR A 484 6.28 -25.14 -4.85
C TYR A 484 7.43 -24.16 -4.63
N PHE A 485 8.28 -23.97 -5.65
CA PHE A 485 9.42 -23.05 -5.56
C PHE A 485 9.86 -22.55 -6.92
N ALA A 486 10.48 -21.36 -6.94
CA ALA A 486 10.95 -20.74 -8.18
C ALA A 486 12.40 -21.17 -8.52
N GLY A 487 12.62 -21.60 -9.76
CA GLY A 487 13.94 -21.88 -10.33
C GLY A 487 14.52 -20.67 -11.10
N ALA A 488 15.52 -20.93 -11.94
CA ALA A 488 16.05 -19.92 -12.87
C ALA A 488 14.96 -19.40 -13.84
N PHE A 489 15.06 -18.15 -14.28
CA PHE A 489 14.29 -17.59 -15.43
C PHE A 489 12.78 -17.91 -15.42
N PHE A 490 12.06 -17.58 -14.34
CA PHE A 490 10.60 -17.79 -14.21
C PHE A 490 10.12 -19.25 -14.14
N MET A 491 11.00 -20.25 -14.05
CA MET A 491 10.53 -21.63 -13.87
C MET A 491 9.86 -21.77 -12.49
N LEU A 492 8.63 -22.28 -12.45
CA LEU A 492 7.98 -22.71 -11.22
C LEU A 492 8.01 -24.24 -11.19
N TRP A 493 8.52 -24.78 -10.09
CA TRP A 493 8.64 -26.20 -9.84
C TRP A 493 7.60 -26.63 -8.83
N ARG A 494 7.10 -27.85 -8.99
CA ARG A 494 6.21 -28.53 -8.06
C ARG A 494 6.86 -29.85 -7.68
N PHE A 495 7.03 -30.06 -6.38
CA PHE A 495 7.47 -31.32 -5.82
C PHE A 495 6.29 -31.96 -5.07
N ASP A 496 5.72 -33.02 -5.64
CA ASP A 496 4.62 -33.75 -5.01
C ASP A 496 5.14 -34.55 -3.81
N SER A 497 4.65 -34.21 -2.61
CA SER A 497 5.21 -34.75 -1.38
C SER A 497 4.76 -36.18 -1.08
N ARG A 498 3.85 -36.75 -1.87
CA ARG A 498 3.30 -38.10 -1.67
C ARG A 498 4.12 -39.17 -2.38
N ASN A 499 4.67 -38.83 -3.54
CA ASN A 499 5.44 -39.76 -4.39
C ASN A 499 6.84 -39.22 -4.75
N PHE A 500 7.21 -38.05 -4.24
CA PHE A 500 8.50 -37.38 -4.48
C PHE A 500 8.80 -37.09 -5.95
N GLN A 501 7.73 -36.90 -6.74
CA GLN A 501 7.83 -36.50 -8.13
C GLN A 501 8.08 -34.99 -8.24
N LEU A 502 9.05 -34.63 -9.09
CA LEU A 502 9.38 -33.24 -9.39
C LEU A 502 8.91 -32.87 -10.80
N ASP A 503 7.97 -31.94 -10.88
CA ASP A 503 7.44 -31.40 -12.11
C ASP A 503 7.93 -29.96 -12.32
N ASN A 504 8.31 -29.62 -13.55
CA ASN A 504 8.51 -28.23 -13.95
C ASN A 504 7.20 -27.73 -14.59
N LEU A 505 6.45 -26.91 -13.86
CA LEU A 505 5.16 -26.38 -14.33
C LEU A 505 5.33 -25.33 -15.45
N PHE A 506 6.51 -24.70 -15.54
CA PHE A 506 6.82 -23.67 -16.54
C PHE A 506 8.18 -23.92 -17.20
N ALA A 507 8.24 -24.90 -18.09
CA ALA A 507 9.44 -25.22 -18.86
C ALA A 507 9.71 -24.16 -19.96
N ARG A 508 10.43 -23.09 -19.60
CA ARG A 508 10.96 -22.02 -20.48
C ARG A 508 9.91 -21.27 -21.32
N GLY A 509 9.34 -20.22 -20.75
CA GLY A 509 8.61 -19.15 -21.45
C GLY A 509 9.47 -17.89 -21.61
N SER A 510 10.06 -17.68 -22.79
CA SER A 510 10.60 -16.40 -23.31
C SER A 510 11.31 -15.42 -22.35
N GLY A 511 12.64 -15.43 -22.41
CA GLY A 511 13.46 -14.24 -22.10
C GLY A 511 14.50 -14.47 -21.01
N ASN A 512 15.64 -13.79 -21.14
CA ASN A 512 16.68 -13.63 -20.10
C ASN A 512 16.17 -12.78 -18.91
N GLU A 513 14.92 -12.95 -18.54
CA GLU A 513 14.22 -12.12 -17.60
C GLU A 513 14.47 -12.58 -16.19
N ASN A 514 14.66 -11.57 -15.37
CA ASN A 514 15.55 -11.69 -14.26
C ASN A 514 14.80 -11.15 -13.05
N GLN A 515 14.25 -12.10 -12.30
CA GLN A 515 13.25 -11.94 -11.23
C GLN A 515 13.90 -11.74 -9.85
N ARG A 516 15.07 -11.09 -9.81
CA ARG A 516 16.08 -10.97 -8.71
C ARG A 516 15.60 -10.51 -7.32
N CYS A 517 14.34 -10.19 -7.11
CA CYS A 517 13.92 -9.30 -6.02
C CYS A 517 12.93 -9.76 -4.91
N PRO A 518 11.61 -9.95 -5.07
CA PRO A 518 10.75 -10.37 -3.95
C PRO A 518 10.57 -11.89 -3.79
N ARG A 519 10.30 -12.28 -2.54
CA ARG A 519 10.02 -13.66 -2.10
C ARG A 519 8.83 -14.29 -2.86
N PHE A 520 8.84 -15.62 -2.95
CA PHE A 520 7.72 -16.43 -3.44
C PHE A 520 6.64 -16.53 -2.36
N ASN A 521 5.44 -16.03 -2.65
CA ASN A 521 4.28 -16.10 -1.76
C ASN A 521 3.13 -16.79 -2.50
N ALA A 522 2.14 -17.27 -1.75
CA ALA A 522 0.94 -17.86 -2.32
C ALA A 522 -0.31 -17.52 -1.52
N THR A 523 -1.47 -17.70 -2.15
CA THR A 523 -2.77 -17.84 -1.48
C THR A 523 -3.28 -19.26 -1.66
N LYS A 524 -4.57 -19.52 -1.44
CA LYS A 524 -5.18 -20.78 -1.90
C LYS A 524 -5.17 -20.92 -3.42
N ASP A 525 -5.35 -19.83 -4.15
CA ASP A 525 -5.68 -19.87 -5.58
C ASP A 525 -4.61 -19.23 -6.48
N LEU A 526 -3.68 -18.47 -5.89
CA LEU A 526 -2.68 -17.72 -6.63
C LEU A 526 -1.27 -18.01 -6.12
N PHE A 527 -0.30 -17.97 -7.02
CA PHE A 527 1.10 -17.72 -6.67
C PHE A 527 1.45 -16.28 -7.03
N ILE A 528 2.20 -15.62 -6.14
CA ILE A 528 2.62 -14.23 -6.32
C ILE A 528 4.13 -14.16 -6.13
N PHE A 529 4.85 -13.76 -7.17
CA PHE A 529 6.31 -13.76 -7.15
C PHE A 529 6.94 -12.83 -8.19
N GLY A 530 8.25 -12.63 -8.08
CA GLY A 530 9.00 -11.85 -9.08
C GLY A 530 8.53 -10.40 -9.17
N ARG A 531 8.47 -9.81 -10.36
CA ARG A 531 8.11 -8.39 -10.56
C ARG A 531 6.60 -8.12 -10.40
N SER A 532 5.90 -8.78 -9.49
CA SER A 532 4.43 -8.81 -9.39
C SER A 532 3.79 -9.62 -10.50
N ALA A 533 4.26 -10.87 -10.64
CA ALA A 533 3.62 -11.91 -11.43
C ALA A 533 2.56 -12.61 -10.60
N TRP A 534 1.40 -12.85 -11.20
CA TRP A 534 0.25 -13.51 -10.63
C TRP A 534 -0.02 -14.77 -11.43
N ILE A 535 0.11 -15.94 -10.81
CA ILE A 535 -0.15 -17.23 -11.46
C ILE A 535 -1.36 -17.86 -10.83
N ASP A 536 -2.37 -18.18 -11.63
CA ASP A 536 -3.54 -18.94 -11.19
C ASP A 536 -3.34 -20.46 -11.24
N ARG A 537 -4.37 -21.20 -10.85
CA ARG A 537 -4.35 -22.68 -10.83
C ARG A 537 -4.17 -23.28 -12.23
N GLU A 538 -4.61 -22.58 -13.28
CA GLU A 538 -4.44 -22.97 -14.68
C GLU A 538 -3.07 -22.58 -15.25
N SER A 539 -2.15 -22.09 -14.41
CA SER A 539 -0.82 -21.65 -14.83
C SER A 539 -0.83 -20.46 -15.81
N ARG A 540 -1.90 -19.65 -15.81
CA ARG A 540 -1.93 -18.39 -16.55
C ARG A 540 -1.20 -17.34 -15.75
N VAL A 541 -0.25 -16.66 -16.39
CA VAL A 541 0.57 -15.63 -15.74
C VAL A 541 0.07 -14.25 -16.16
N THR A 542 -0.37 -13.46 -15.19
CA THR A 542 -0.58 -12.02 -15.37
C THR A 542 0.58 -11.25 -14.75
N GLN A 543 1.29 -10.48 -15.56
CA GLN A 543 2.42 -9.68 -15.11
C GLN A 543 2.04 -8.20 -15.09
N LEU A 544 2.19 -7.55 -13.94
CA LEU A 544 2.01 -6.10 -13.78
C LEU A 544 3.36 -5.40 -13.59
N SER A 545 3.48 -4.15 -14.02
CA SER A 545 4.64 -3.28 -13.70
C SER A 545 4.34 -2.21 -12.66
N THR A 546 3.16 -2.26 -12.02
CA THR A 546 2.62 -1.18 -11.19
C THR A 546 3.38 -0.94 -9.89
N ALA A 547 3.88 -2.02 -9.27
CA ALA A 547 4.59 -1.98 -7.99
C ALA A 547 5.49 -3.21 -7.85
N ARG A 548 6.46 -3.09 -6.94
CA ARG A 548 7.26 -4.21 -6.43
C ARG A 548 7.73 -3.88 -5.03
N SER A 549 7.91 -4.90 -4.19
CA SER A 549 8.58 -4.72 -2.90
C SER A 549 10.10 -4.69 -3.02
N GLY A 550 10.73 -4.23 -1.94
CA GLY A 550 12.18 -4.34 -1.72
C GLY A 550 12.67 -5.78 -1.89
N CYS A 551 13.95 -5.92 -2.24
CA CYS A 551 14.56 -7.25 -2.35
C CYS A 551 14.41 -7.99 -1.01
N ALA A 552 14.09 -9.28 -1.07
CA ALA A 552 13.89 -10.18 0.06
C ALA A 552 12.59 -10.02 0.84
N ILE A 553 11.89 -8.89 0.74
CA ILE A 553 10.73 -8.63 1.61
C ILE A 553 9.45 -9.30 1.12
N GLY A 554 9.29 -9.44 -0.20
CA GLY A 554 8.02 -9.94 -0.75
C GLY A 554 6.92 -8.87 -0.73
N ASN A 555 5.85 -9.11 -1.48
CA ASN A 555 4.57 -8.43 -1.26
C ASN A 555 3.84 -9.07 -0.07
N VAL A 556 2.78 -8.43 0.41
CA VAL A 556 1.97 -8.95 1.51
C VAL A 556 0.52 -9.10 1.01
N PRO A 557 -0.01 -10.31 0.79
CA PRO A 557 -1.42 -10.53 0.47
C PRO A 557 -2.26 -10.68 1.75
N ALA A 558 -3.11 -9.69 2.05
CA ALA A 558 -4.01 -9.67 3.20
C ALA A 558 -5.20 -8.73 2.98
N ASN A 559 -6.30 -8.93 3.70
CA ASN A 559 -7.54 -8.13 3.61
C ASN A 559 -8.09 -7.94 2.17
N GLY A 560 -7.99 -8.97 1.32
CA GLY A 560 -8.40 -8.92 -0.09
C GLY A 560 -7.59 -7.93 -0.94
N MET A 561 -6.41 -7.49 -0.45
CA MET A 561 -5.53 -6.52 -1.10
C MET A 561 -4.09 -6.99 -1.04
N THR A 562 -3.21 -6.33 -1.79
CA THR A 562 -1.78 -6.61 -1.75
C THR A 562 -0.99 -5.36 -1.45
N TYR A 563 -0.11 -5.47 -0.45
CA TYR A 563 0.69 -4.37 0.05
C TYR A 563 2.13 -4.49 -0.45
N PHE A 564 2.71 -3.35 -0.78
CA PHE A 564 4.06 -3.24 -1.32
C PHE A 564 4.90 -2.27 -0.49
N THR A 565 6.18 -2.59 -0.36
CA THR A 565 7.17 -1.73 0.28
C THR A 565 7.92 -0.88 -0.75
N PRO A 566 8.39 0.32 -0.39
CA PRO A 566 9.19 1.14 -1.29
C PRO A 566 10.49 0.43 -1.67
N ASN A 567 10.96 0.66 -2.90
CA ASN A 567 12.25 0.17 -3.36
C ASN A 567 12.89 1.12 -4.38
N ALA A 568 14.22 1.05 -4.49
CA ALA A 568 15.01 1.91 -5.38
C ALA A 568 15.25 1.32 -6.78
N CYS A 569 14.81 0.09 -7.06
CA CYS A 569 15.21 -0.63 -8.27
C CYS A 569 14.55 -0.03 -9.53
N GLY A 570 15.32 0.05 -10.61
CA GLY A 570 14.87 0.47 -11.95
C GLY A 570 14.50 -0.67 -12.88
N CYS A 571 14.10 -1.83 -12.35
CA CYS A 571 13.85 -3.00 -13.19
C CYS A 571 12.53 -2.92 -13.97
N ILE A 572 11.61 -2.08 -13.49
CA ILE A 572 10.30 -1.78 -14.05
C ILE A 572 9.97 -0.30 -13.76
N THR A 573 9.19 0.33 -14.63
CA THR A 573 8.56 1.62 -14.31
C THR A 573 7.40 1.35 -13.37
N GLN A 574 7.48 1.80 -12.11
CA GLN A 574 6.52 1.45 -11.05
C GLN A 574 6.22 2.64 -10.12
N LEU A 575 5.07 2.59 -9.45
CA LEU A 575 4.78 3.44 -8.30
C LEU A 575 5.65 2.98 -7.11
N ARG A 576 6.25 3.93 -6.38
CA ARG A 576 7.04 3.70 -5.17
C ARG A 576 6.36 4.34 -3.97
N GLY A 577 6.82 3.96 -2.79
CA GLY A 577 6.14 4.25 -1.54
C GLY A 577 5.55 2.99 -0.94
N PHE A 578 5.00 3.14 0.26
CA PHE A 578 4.13 2.13 0.82
C PHE A 578 2.77 2.26 0.15
N GLN A 579 2.23 1.15 -0.33
CA GLN A 579 0.96 1.18 -1.06
C GLN A 579 0.20 -0.12 -0.86
N ALA A 580 -1.12 -0.01 -0.90
CA ALA A 580 -2.02 -1.14 -1.08
C ALA A 580 -2.68 -1.04 -2.46
N GLN A 581 -2.79 -2.17 -3.14
CA GLN A 581 -3.54 -2.30 -4.38
C GLN A 581 -4.64 -3.34 -4.23
N SER A 582 -5.77 -3.11 -4.89
CA SER A 582 -6.99 -3.90 -4.77
C SER A 582 -7.41 -4.48 -6.13
N PRO A 583 -8.05 -5.66 -6.16
CA PRO A 583 -8.72 -6.19 -7.35
C PRO A 583 -10.11 -5.58 -7.58
N GLU A 584 -10.50 -4.49 -6.88
CA GLU A 584 -11.78 -3.79 -7.05
C GLU A 584 -12.07 -3.50 -8.54
N ALA A 585 -13.29 -3.80 -8.99
CA ALA A 585 -13.69 -3.49 -10.35
C ALA A 585 -13.59 -1.99 -10.66
N LEU A 586 -13.37 -1.65 -11.93
CA LEU A 586 -13.42 -0.26 -12.36
C LEU A 586 -14.83 0.29 -12.17
N PRO A 587 -14.99 1.51 -11.59
CA PRO A 587 -16.27 2.17 -11.60
C PRO A 587 -16.73 2.44 -13.04
N PRO A 588 -18.04 2.48 -13.30
CA PRO A 588 -18.55 2.92 -14.59
C PRO A 588 -18.10 4.35 -14.87
N ALA A 589 -17.78 4.64 -16.13
CA ALA A 589 -17.37 5.98 -16.52
C ALA A 589 -18.57 6.94 -16.42
N LEU A 590 -18.32 8.16 -15.91
CA LEU A 590 -19.32 9.22 -15.91
C LEU A 590 -19.66 9.65 -17.35
N SER A 591 -20.93 10.00 -17.58
CA SER A 591 -21.37 10.54 -18.86
C SER A 591 -20.76 11.91 -19.11
N ASP A 592 -20.55 12.27 -20.38
CA ASP A 592 -19.96 13.57 -20.75
C ASP A 592 -20.74 14.78 -20.22
N THR A 593 -22.06 14.63 -20.06
CA THR A 593 -22.94 15.66 -19.47
C THR A 593 -22.63 15.96 -18.01
N LEU A 594 -22.09 15.00 -17.26
CA LEU A 594 -21.73 15.14 -15.85
C LEU A 594 -20.25 15.50 -15.63
N ARG A 595 -19.46 15.56 -16.72
CA ARG A 595 -18.02 15.84 -16.65
C ARG A 595 -17.69 17.32 -16.67
N THR A 596 -18.58 18.18 -17.14
CA THR A 596 -18.29 19.62 -17.27
C THR A 596 -19.28 20.41 -16.45
N GLU A 597 -18.77 21.19 -15.51
CA GLU A 597 -19.54 22.16 -14.77
C GLU A 597 -19.13 23.56 -15.19
N ARG A 598 -20.10 24.43 -15.44
CA ARG A 598 -19.87 25.82 -15.84
C ARG A 598 -20.34 26.78 -14.77
N ALA A 599 -19.66 27.91 -14.70
CA ALA A 599 -20.05 29.15 -14.03
C ALA A 599 -20.69 28.94 -12.64
N SER A 600 -19.85 29.02 -11.60
CA SER A 600 -20.33 29.32 -10.25
C SER A 600 -20.09 30.80 -9.96
N ALA A 601 -20.85 31.36 -9.00
CA ALA A 601 -20.42 32.61 -8.37
C ALA A 601 -18.97 32.46 -7.84
N PRO A 602 -18.19 33.55 -7.73
CA PRO A 602 -16.89 33.50 -7.07
C PRO A 602 -17.03 32.81 -5.73
N GLN A 603 -16.11 31.87 -5.44
CA GLN A 603 -16.05 31.32 -4.09
C GLN A 603 -15.72 32.48 -3.14
N PRO A 604 -16.40 32.61 -2.00
CA PRO A 604 -16.03 33.68 -1.09
C PRO A 604 -14.62 33.42 -0.57
N ALA A 605 -13.83 34.49 -0.50
CA ALA A 605 -12.41 34.40 -0.17
C ALA A 605 -12.20 33.74 1.20
N VAL A 606 -11.15 32.93 1.30
CA VAL A 606 -10.72 32.30 2.55
C VAL A 606 -9.37 32.87 2.96
N ALA A 607 -9.14 32.96 4.27
CA ALA A 607 -7.82 33.32 4.77
C ALA A 607 -6.84 32.18 4.46
N VAL A 608 -5.68 32.56 3.93
CA VAL A 608 -4.56 31.62 3.73
C VAL A 608 -4.01 31.26 5.11
N PRO A 609 -3.86 29.97 5.45
CA PRO A 609 -3.30 29.58 6.74
C PRO A 609 -1.85 30.04 6.90
N ASP A 610 -1.51 30.59 8.06
CA ASP A 610 -0.12 30.96 8.40
C ASP A 610 0.79 29.73 8.52
N ALA A 611 0.21 28.58 8.89
CA ALA A 611 0.87 27.29 8.99
C ALA A 611 -0.09 26.13 8.69
N LEU A 612 0.46 24.96 8.38
CA LEU A 612 -0.30 23.72 8.26
C LEU A 612 -0.65 23.16 9.66
N PRO A 613 -1.71 22.34 9.79
CA PRO A 613 -2.07 21.71 11.06
C PRO A 613 -0.91 20.90 11.66
N GLU A 614 -0.67 21.04 12.97
CA GLU A 614 0.31 20.23 13.71
C GLU A 614 -0.34 18.97 14.28
N THR A 615 -0.73 18.04 13.40
CA THR A 615 -1.40 16.79 13.79
C THR A 615 -0.60 15.55 13.37
N LEU A 616 -0.94 14.38 13.91
CA LEU A 616 -0.33 13.10 13.51
C LEU A 616 -0.45 12.88 11.98
N LEU A 617 -1.62 13.15 11.42
CA LEU A 617 -1.88 12.96 10.00
C LEU A 617 -1.13 13.99 9.13
N ALA A 618 -1.16 15.27 9.53
CA ALA A 618 -0.51 16.36 8.80
C ALA A 618 1.03 16.32 8.89
N ALA A 619 1.58 15.67 9.93
CA ALA A 619 3.03 15.47 10.04
C ALA A 619 3.64 14.69 8.86
N GLU A 620 2.86 13.84 8.17
CA GLU A 620 3.33 13.16 6.96
C GLU A 620 3.47 14.11 5.76
N TRP A 621 2.65 15.16 5.68
CA TRP A 621 2.57 16.05 4.51
C TRP A 621 3.92 16.70 4.21
N LEU A 622 4.70 17.02 5.25
CA LEU A 622 6.02 17.64 5.16
C LEU A 622 7.18 16.68 5.45
N ARG A 623 6.92 15.39 5.71
CA ARG A 623 7.95 14.42 6.14
C ARG A 623 8.97 14.10 5.04
N HIS A 624 8.67 14.45 3.80
CA HIS A 624 9.46 14.06 2.64
C HIS A 624 9.98 15.29 1.91
N ARG A 625 11.32 15.47 1.87
CA ARG A 625 11.99 16.65 1.28
C ARG A 625 11.53 16.98 -0.15
N ARG A 626 11.15 15.96 -0.94
CA ARG A 626 10.68 16.14 -2.32
C ARG A 626 9.17 16.29 -2.46
N ALA A 627 8.40 16.05 -1.39
CA ALA A 627 6.95 16.17 -1.34
C ALA A 627 6.46 17.57 -0.93
N THR A 628 7.05 18.60 -1.54
CA THR A 628 6.60 20.01 -1.61
C THR A 628 6.99 20.96 -0.48
N ALA A 629 7.35 22.18 -0.90
CA ALA A 629 7.33 23.37 -0.06
C ALA A 629 5.87 23.74 0.26
N PRO A 630 5.60 24.46 1.37
CA PRO A 630 4.25 24.90 1.73
C PRO A 630 3.52 25.64 0.60
N THR A 631 4.30 26.34 -0.22
CA THR A 631 3.89 27.05 -1.43
C THR A 631 4.77 26.65 -2.62
N LEU A 632 4.20 26.60 -3.82
CA LEU A 632 4.97 26.50 -5.07
C LEU A 632 5.61 27.84 -5.45
N GLU A 633 6.52 27.81 -6.43
CA GLU A 633 7.06 29.04 -7.02
C GLU A 633 5.92 29.90 -7.60
N PRO A 634 5.88 31.22 -7.32
CA PRO A 634 4.78 32.07 -7.78
C PRO A 634 4.79 32.28 -9.30
N VAL A 635 3.60 32.28 -9.92
CA VAL A 635 3.41 32.63 -11.32
C VAL A 635 3.02 34.11 -11.43
N GLN A 636 3.79 34.89 -12.18
CA GLN A 636 3.49 36.30 -12.42
C GLN A 636 2.51 36.46 -13.58
N ALA A 637 1.45 37.25 -13.37
CA ALA A 637 0.42 37.54 -14.37
C ALA A 637 -0.13 38.96 -14.20
N SER A 638 0.26 39.88 -15.09
CA SER A 638 -0.05 41.31 -14.96
C SER A 638 0.51 41.88 -13.65
N ASP A 639 -0.32 42.49 -12.79
CA ASP A 639 0.02 42.96 -11.44
C ASP A 639 -0.24 41.91 -10.35
N LEU A 640 -0.65 40.69 -10.74
CA LEU A 640 -0.93 39.58 -9.83
C LEU A 640 0.25 38.62 -9.74
N GLU A 641 0.53 38.21 -8.50
CA GLU A 641 1.32 37.05 -8.15
C GLU A 641 0.37 35.90 -7.80
N ILE A 642 0.42 34.80 -8.56
CA ILE A 642 -0.39 33.61 -8.30
C ILE A 642 0.42 32.56 -7.54
N LEU A 643 -0.10 32.14 -6.40
CA LEU A 643 0.49 31.16 -5.49
C LEU A 643 -0.39 29.92 -5.40
N CYS A 644 0.24 28.75 -5.33
CA CYS A 644 -0.42 27.50 -5.02
C CYS A 644 0.04 27.00 -3.66
N HIS A 645 -0.91 26.65 -2.79
CA HIS A 645 -0.70 26.04 -1.48
C HIS A 645 -1.19 24.59 -1.55
N PRO A 646 -0.31 23.61 -1.88
CA PRO A 646 -0.76 22.28 -2.30
C PRO A 646 -1.58 21.57 -1.23
N HIS A 647 -1.10 21.55 0.02
CA HIS A 647 -1.75 20.83 1.13
C HIS A 647 -3.05 21.49 1.63
N ALA A 648 -3.26 22.78 1.31
CA ALA A 648 -4.49 23.51 1.59
C ALA A 648 -5.47 23.49 0.40
N HIS A 649 -5.10 22.87 -0.73
CA HIS A 649 -5.90 22.81 -1.97
C HIS A 649 -6.24 24.21 -2.51
N LEU A 650 -5.40 25.20 -2.24
CA LEU A 650 -5.70 26.61 -2.40
C LEU A 650 -4.86 27.26 -3.50
N ILE A 651 -5.50 28.05 -4.34
CA ILE A 651 -4.85 29.05 -5.19
C ILE A 651 -5.12 30.43 -4.61
N GLU A 652 -4.09 31.25 -4.55
CA GLU A 652 -4.15 32.61 -4.06
C GLU A 652 -3.58 33.57 -5.11
N ALA A 653 -4.26 34.69 -5.34
CA ALA A 653 -3.70 35.80 -6.11
C ALA A 653 -3.41 36.99 -5.20
N ARG A 654 -2.21 37.56 -5.32
CA ARG A 654 -1.76 38.73 -4.55
C ARG A 654 -1.38 39.89 -5.46
N THR A 655 -1.53 41.11 -4.95
CA THR A 655 -0.87 42.30 -5.51
C THR A 655 -0.14 43.00 -4.38
N ALA A 656 1.16 43.23 -4.54
CA ALA A 656 2.01 43.87 -3.53
C ALA A 656 1.84 43.23 -2.13
N GLY A 657 1.90 41.89 -2.06
CA GLY A 657 1.79 41.11 -0.83
C GLY A 657 0.39 40.99 -0.22
N ARG A 658 -0.65 41.60 -0.83
CA ARG A 658 -2.04 41.54 -0.34
C ARG A 658 -2.88 40.60 -1.18
N THR A 659 -3.55 39.64 -0.55
CA THR A 659 -4.52 38.74 -1.18
C THR A 659 -5.66 39.52 -1.84
N LYS A 660 -5.91 39.23 -3.12
CA LYS A 660 -7.01 39.78 -3.92
C LYS A 660 -8.19 38.83 -3.98
N TRP A 661 -7.89 37.56 -4.24
CA TRP A 661 -8.86 36.49 -4.26
C TRP A 661 -8.16 35.17 -3.96
N THR A 662 -8.97 34.19 -3.57
CA THR A 662 -8.53 32.81 -3.33
C THR A 662 -9.54 31.85 -3.93
N PHE A 663 -9.07 30.68 -4.34
CA PHE A 663 -9.92 29.61 -4.86
C PHE A 663 -9.54 28.27 -4.21
N VAL A 664 -10.54 27.54 -3.71
CA VAL A 664 -10.36 26.23 -3.08
C VAL A 664 -10.77 25.14 -4.07
N ALA A 665 -9.81 24.29 -4.45
CA ALA A 665 -10.03 23.09 -5.26
C ALA A 665 -10.52 21.91 -4.40
N GLY A 666 -10.94 20.81 -5.03
CA GLY A 666 -11.35 19.59 -4.31
C GLY A 666 -10.20 18.71 -3.82
N GLY A 667 -8.98 18.98 -4.28
CA GLY A 667 -7.77 18.22 -3.94
C GLY A 667 -6.51 19.06 -4.13
N ARG A 668 -5.35 18.48 -3.82
CA ARG A 668 -4.06 19.20 -3.92
C ARG A 668 -3.82 19.77 -5.32
N VAL A 669 -3.23 20.97 -5.36
CA VAL A 669 -2.76 21.63 -6.58
C VAL A 669 -1.24 21.65 -6.50
N THR A 670 -0.58 20.73 -7.21
CA THR A 670 0.85 20.45 -7.04
C THR A 670 1.72 21.04 -8.14
N GLN A 671 1.13 21.77 -9.09
CA GLN A 671 1.83 22.40 -10.20
C GLN A 671 1.36 23.83 -10.38
N ALA A 672 2.27 24.65 -10.92
CA ALA A 672 1.98 26.03 -11.28
C ALA A 672 0.85 26.10 -12.32
N PRO A 673 -0.08 27.05 -12.19
CA PRO A 673 -1.16 27.21 -13.13
C PRO A 673 -0.67 27.83 -14.45
N LEU A 674 -1.35 27.50 -15.55
CA LEU A 674 -1.16 28.11 -16.86
C LEU A 674 -2.04 29.36 -16.97
N VAL A 675 -1.44 30.52 -17.23
CA VAL A 675 -2.17 31.78 -17.44
C VAL A 675 -2.25 32.08 -18.94
N LYS A 676 -3.47 32.35 -19.43
CA LYS A 676 -3.70 32.73 -20.82
C LYS A 676 -4.82 33.75 -20.91
N GLY A 677 -4.48 34.96 -21.40
CA GLY A 677 -5.42 36.07 -21.49
C GLY A 677 -5.96 36.46 -20.12
N ASP A 678 -7.28 36.43 -19.97
CA ASP A 678 -8.00 36.75 -18.74
C ASP A 678 -8.36 35.51 -17.90
N ALA A 679 -7.80 34.35 -18.25
CA ALA A 679 -8.06 33.07 -17.61
C ALA A 679 -6.80 32.43 -17.02
N LEU A 680 -7.04 31.60 -16.01
CA LEU A 680 -6.07 30.75 -15.37
C LEU A 680 -6.55 29.30 -15.41
N PHE A 681 -5.67 28.36 -15.78
CA PHE A 681 -5.97 26.94 -15.94
C PHE A 681 -5.04 26.08 -15.08
N PHE A 682 -5.58 25.06 -14.42
CA PHE A 682 -4.78 24.14 -13.60
C PHE A 682 -5.44 22.78 -13.43
N GLY A 683 -4.62 21.78 -13.12
CA GLY A 683 -5.06 20.45 -12.71
C GLY A 683 -5.11 20.32 -11.19
N SER A 684 -6.01 19.51 -10.68
CA SER A 684 -6.06 19.14 -9.26
C SER A 684 -6.07 17.62 -9.08
N HIS A 685 -5.54 17.19 -7.94
CA HIS A 685 -5.54 15.78 -7.54
C HIS A 685 -6.94 15.22 -7.26
N ASP A 686 -7.99 16.04 -7.32
CA ASP A 686 -9.39 15.57 -7.34
C ASP A 686 -9.83 15.00 -8.71
N GLY A 687 -8.97 15.05 -9.73
CA GLY A 687 -9.22 14.51 -11.07
C GLY A 687 -9.81 15.51 -12.07
N TRP A 688 -9.96 16.77 -11.67
CA TRP A 688 -10.52 17.84 -12.49
C TRP A 688 -9.45 18.78 -13.04
N VAL A 689 -9.77 19.38 -14.19
CA VAL A 689 -9.13 20.61 -14.67
C VAL A 689 -10.05 21.77 -14.38
N TYR A 690 -9.48 22.87 -13.90
CA TYR A 690 -10.19 24.08 -13.54
C TYR A 690 -9.79 25.23 -14.47
N SER A 691 -10.76 26.10 -14.79
CA SER A 691 -10.53 27.41 -15.39
C SER A 691 -11.15 28.49 -14.51
N LEU A 692 -10.33 29.48 -14.12
CA LEU A 692 -10.76 30.63 -13.33
C LEU A 692 -10.60 31.92 -14.12
N ALA A 693 -11.45 32.90 -13.84
CA ALA A 693 -11.21 34.28 -14.26
C ALA A 693 -10.06 34.88 -13.46
N LEU A 694 -9.02 35.36 -14.15
CA LEU A 694 -7.80 35.90 -13.54
C LEU A 694 -8.10 37.12 -12.65
N ALA A 695 -9.09 37.94 -13.03
CA ALA A 695 -9.42 39.18 -12.34
C ALA A 695 -9.99 38.98 -10.92
N ASN A 696 -10.70 37.88 -10.67
CA ASN A 696 -11.47 37.70 -9.43
C ASN A 696 -11.55 36.25 -8.91
N GLY A 697 -10.86 35.30 -9.53
CA GLY A 697 -10.85 33.89 -9.12
C GLY A 697 -12.16 33.14 -9.35
N ALA A 698 -13.12 33.72 -10.08
CA ALA A 698 -14.40 33.06 -10.33
C ALA A 698 -14.24 31.82 -11.21
N LEU A 699 -14.91 30.72 -10.85
CA LEU A 699 -14.90 29.50 -11.66
C LEU A 699 -15.62 29.75 -12.99
N ARG A 700 -14.89 29.68 -14.10
CA ARG A 700 -15.46 29.69 -15.45
C ARG A 700 -16.04 28.33 -15.78
N TRP A 701 -15.23 27.30 -15.60
CA TRP A 701 -15.63 25.92 -15.76
C TRP A 701 -14.66 25.00 -15.02
N ARG A 702 -15.11 23.78 -14.74
CA ARG A 702 -14.24 22.64 -14.44
C ARG A 702 -14.66 21.43 -15.27
N SER A 703 -13.68 20.63 -15.67
CA SER A 703 -13.89 19.45 -16.51
C SER A 703 -13.19 18.23 -15.92
N LEU A 704 -13.93 17.15 -15.71
CA LEU A 704 -13.44 15.88 -15.16
C LEU A 704 -12.71 15.10 -16.25
N VAL A 705 -11.39 15.00 -16.10
CA VAL A 705 -10.53 14.20 -16.99
C VAL A 705 -10.52 12.74 -16.55
N ALA A 706 -10.60 12.48 -15.24
CA ALA A 706 -10.74 11.14 -14.67
C ALA A 706 -11.99 10.42 -15.23
N PRO A 707 -11.99 9.09 -15.41
CA PRO A 707 -13.12 8.38 -15.99
C PRO A 707 -14.34 8.40 -15.06
N ALA A 708 -14.15 8.46 -13.75
CA ALA A 708 -15.20 8.52 -12.75
C ALA A 708 -14.65 9.17 -11.47
N LEU A 709 -15.53 9.44 -10.51
CA LEU A 709 -15.11 9.84 -9.16
C LEU A 709 -14.79 8.60 -8.34
N ARG A 710 -13.58 8.57 -7.75
CA ARG A 710 -13.16 7.54 -6.79
C ARG A 710 -12.06 8.10 -5.90
N GLY A 711 -12.42 8.45 -4.67
CA GLY A 711 -11.54 8.95 -3.63
C GLY A 711 -10.74 7.83 -2.97
N ILE A 712 -9.46 8.07 -2.78
CA ILE A 712 -8.49 7.25 -2.03
C ILE A 712 -7.66 8.15 -1.13
N VAL A 713 -6.94 7.56 -0.18
CA VAL A 713 -6.01 8.32 0.66
C VAL A 713 -4.60 8.25 0.06
N VAL A 714 -3.98 9.41 -0.11
CA VAL A 714 -2.59 9.58 -0.57
C VAL A 714 -1.88 10.51 0.40
N CYS A 715 -0.87 9.99 1.11
CA CYS A 715 -0.09 10.72 2.12
C CYS A 715 -0.98 11.46 3.14
N ASN A 716 -1.91 10.73 3.77
CA ASN A 716 -2.87 11.24 4.75
C ASN A 716 -3.79 12.37 4.24
N GLN A 717 -4.02 12.46 2.92
CA GLN A 717 -5.05 13.33 2.33
C GLN A 717 -5.97 12.53 1.41
N LEU A 718 -7.21 12.96 1.28
CA LEU A 718 -8.17 12.36 0.35
C LEU A 718 -7.98 12.95 -1.06
N GLU A 719 -7.80 12.09 -2.05
CA GLU A 719 -7.56 12.45 -3.45
C GLU A 719 -8.29 11.52 -4.41
N SER A 720 -8.39 11.90 -5.68
CA SER A 720 -8.85 10.97 -6.72
C SER A 720 -7.82 9.86 -6.95
N SER A 721 -8.28 8.64 -7.28
CA SER A 721 -7.40 7.61 -7.82
C SER A 721 -6.85 7.94 -9.21
N TRP A 722 -7.41 8.97 -9.85
CA TRP A 722 -6.92 9.57 -11.09
C TRP A 722 -6.64 11.06 -10.89
N PRO A 723 -5.58 11.42 -10.18
CA PRO A 723 -5.22 12.82 -10.00
C PRO A 723 -4.80 13.45 -11.34
N VAL A 724 -5.06 14.75 -11.51
CA VAL A 724 -4.52 15.58 -12.60
C VAL A 724 -3.44 16.47 -12.00
N TYR A 725 -2.18 16.30 -12.43
CA TYR A 725 -1.07 17.06 -11.87
C TYR A 725 -1.02 18.51 -12.35
N GLY A 726 -1.36 18.74 -13.64
CA GLY A 726 -1.25 20.06 -14.26
C GLY A 726 -1.78 20.04 -15.68
N VAL A 727 -1.57 21.15 -16.40
CA VAL A 727 -2.07 21.36 -17.76
C VAL A 727 -0.99 21.97 -18.66
N VAL A 728 -1.15 21.81 -19.97
CA VAL A 728 -0.33 22.48 -20.99
C VAL A 728 -1.22 22.97 -22.13
N GLU A 729 -0.80 24.04 -22.82
CA GLU A 729 -1.44 24.43 -24.07
C GLU A 729 -0.86 23.65 -25.26
N HIS A 730 -1.73 23.10 -26.11
CA HIS A 730 -1.33 22.47 -27.35
C HIS A 730 -2.43 22.59 -28.41
N GLU A 731 -2.09 23.07 -29.61
CA GLU A 731 -3.04 23.27 -30.73
C GLU A 731 -4.29 24.09 -30.33
N GLY A 732 -4.09 25.12 -29.49
CA GLY A 732 -5.17 25.97 -29.00
C GLY A 732 -6.06 25.35 -27.91
N LEU A 733 -5.76 24.13 -27.47
CA LEU A 733 -6.49 23.42 -26.42
C LEU A 733 -5.72 23.40 -25.10
N ILE A 734 -6.45 23.32 -23.99
CA ILE A 734 -5.90 23.01 -22.67
C ILE A 734 -5.85 21.49 -22.54
N VAL A 735 -4.64 20.93 -22.47
CA VAL A 735 -4.41 19.49 -22.42
C VAL A 735 -4.00 19.06 -21.02
N ALA A 736 -4.60 17.96 -20.55
CA ALA A 736 -4.35 17.39 -19.23
C ALA A 736 -4.43 15.87 -19.25
N THR A 737 -3.83 15.24 -18.23
CA THR A 737 -3.91 13.80 -18.00
C THR A 737 -4.32 13.45 -16.57
N ALA A 738 -5.19 12.46 -16.41
CA ALA A 738 -5.64 11.94 -15.13
C ALA A 738 -5.22 10.48 -14.95
N GLY A 739 -4.63 10.14 -13.80
CA GLY A 739 -4.15 8.79 -13.50
C GLY A 739 -2.77 8.76 -12.87
N THR A 740 -2.32 7.56 -12.52
CA THR A 740 -1.01 7.33 -11.89
C THR A 740 -0.12 6.44 -12.77
N HIS A 741 -0.65 5.29 -13.20
CA HIS A 741 0.08 4.28 -13.97
C HIS A 741 -0.81 3.70 -15.09
N PRO A 742 -0.29 3.42 -16.30
CA PRO A 742 -1.06 2.88 -17.44
C PRO A 742 -1.70 1.49 -17.24
N GLU A 743 -1.35 0.79 -16.15
CA GLU A 743 -1.86 -0.55 -15.79
C GLU A 743 -2.78 -0.52 -14.55
N LEU A 744 -3.02 0.64 -13.94
CA LEU A 744 -3.94 0.82 -12.81
C LEU A 744 -5.10 1.74 -13.19
N GLY A 745 -6.25 1.57 -12.55
CA GLY A 745 -7.39 2.44 -12.73
C GLY A 745 -7.92 2.47 -14.16
N GLY A 746 -7.65 1.43 -14.96
CA GLY A 746 -8.04 1.38 -16.37
C GLY A 746 -7.13 2.17 -17.32
N GLY A 747 -6.07 2.82 -16.82
CA GLY A 747 -5.08 3.55 -17.62
C GLY A 747 -4.88 4.99 -17.17
N VAL A 748 -4.13 5.76 -17.97
CA VAL A 748 -4.02 7.21 -17.85
C VAL A 748 -4.92 7.85 -18.91
N PHE A 749 -5.80 8.76 -18.49
CA PHE A 749 -6.80 9.39 -19.35
C PHE A 749 -6.32 10.77 -19.78
N ALA A 750 -6.27 11.04 -21.07
CA ALA A 750 -5.87 12.34 -21.60
C ALA A 750 -7.06 13.03 -22.28
N ALA A 751 -7.14 14.35 -22.15
CA ALA A 751 -8.15 15.15 -22.82
C ALA A 751 -7.58 16.49 -23.31
N GLY A 752 -8.04 16.94 -24.47
CA GLY A 752 -7.84 18.30 -24.96
C GLY A 752 -9.13 19.08 -24.85
N LEU A 753 -9.13 20.14 -24.05
CA LEU A 753 -10.31 20.91 -23.66
C LEU A 753 -10.29 22.28 -24.34
N LYS A 754 -11.45 22.74 -24.79
CA LYS A 754 -11.62 24.12 -25.26
C LYS A 754 -11.38 25.09 -24.09
N PRO A 755 -10.47 26.08 -24.23
CA PRO A 755 -10.18 27.03 -23.16
C PRO A 755 -11.41 27.80 -22.65
N GLU A 756 -12.39 28.05 -23.51
CA GLU A 756 -13.56 28.89 -23.22
C GLU A 756 -14.65 28.12 -22.49
N THR A 757 -14.80 26.81 -22.76
CA THR A 757 -15.97 26.04 -22.34
C THR A 757 -15.68 24.82 -21.48
N GLY A 758 -14.43 24.35 -21.45
CA GLY A 758 -14.03 23.11 -20.77
C GLY A 758 -14.52 21.84 -21.47
N GLU A 759 -15.20 21.96 -22.61
CA GLU A 759 -15.63 20.81 -23.42
C GLU A 759 -14.42 20.12 -24.03
N ALA A 760 -14.37 18.79 -23.95
CA ALA A 760 -13.32 18.04 -24.62
C ALA A 760 -13.57 18.02 -26.14
N VAL A 761 -12.54 18.38 -26.90
CA VAL A 761 -12.48 18.16 -28.35
C VAL A 761 -12.09 16.71 -28.65
N TRP A 762 -11.25 16.13 -27.80
CA TRP A 762 -10.84 14.73 -27.89
C TRP A 762 -10.53 14.16 -26.51
N ARG A 763 -10.63 12.84 -26.40
CA ARG A 763 -10.20 12.04 -25.24
C ARG A 763 -9.41 10.82 -25.69
N ARG A 764 -8.41 10.41 -24.92
CA ARG A 764 -7.56 9.24 -25.19
C ARG A 764 -7.34 8.43 -23.92
N THR A 765 -7.27 7.11 -24.08
CA THR A 765 -6.93 6.20 -22.98
C THR A 765 -5.56 5.59 -23.21
N LEU A 766 -4.58 6.01 -22.40
CA LEU A 766 -3.23 5.46 -22.40
C LEU A 766 -3.21 4.24 -21.46
N LYS A 767 -3.65 3.11 -22.00
CA LYS A 767 -3.74 1.85 -21.27
C LYS A 767 -2.70 0.87 -21.78
N LYS A 768 -1.86 0.39 -20.85
CA LYS A 768 -1.02 -0.78 -21.09
C LYS A 768 -1.82 -2.01 -20.68
N GLN A 769 -1.94 -2.98 -21.59
CA GLN A 769 -2.62 -4.23 -21.23
C GLN A 769 -1.74 -5.02 -20.28
N ALA A 770 -2.36 -5.60 -19.25
CA ALA A 770 -1.68 -6.57 -18.41
C ALA A 770 -1.23 -7.72 -19.33
N MET A 771 0.03 -8.11 -19.19
CA MET A 771 0.57 -9.12 -20.08
C MET A 771 0.16 -10.50 -19.58
N THR A 772 -0.52 -11.24 -20.45
CA THR A 772 -0.75 -12.67 -20.24
C THR A 772 0.33 -13.46 -20.96
N MET A 773 1.24 -14.08 -20.21
CA MET A 773 2.28 -14.91 -20.81
C MET A 773 1.75 -16.34 -20.98
N PHE A 774 1.66 -16.80 -22.23
CA PHE A 774 1.42 -18.19 -22.60
C PHE A 774 2.65 -18.72 -23.34
N GLY A 775 3.28 -19.79 -22.83
CA GLY A 775 4.29 -20.53 -23.58
C GLY A 775 5.56 -19.75 -23.97
N LYS A 776 6.31 -20.29 -24.94
CA LYS A 776 7.77 -20.06 -25.14
C LYS A 776 8.22 -18.70 -25.69
N ASN A 777 7.31 -17.79 -26.10
CA ASN A 777 7.63 -16.68 -27.02
C ASN A 777 7.10 -15.26 -26.66
N GLY A 778 6.67 -14.98 -25.42
CA GLY A 778 6.20 -13.64 -25.02
C GLY A 778 7.33 -12.63 -24.80
N ALA A 779 7.34 -11.51 -25.52
CA ALA A 779 8.26 -10.40 -25.25
C ALA A 779 7.69 -9.48 -24.15
N ASN A 780 8.43 -9.24 -23.06
CA ASN A 780 7.95 -8.42 -21.93
C ASN A 780 8.25 -6.92 -22.08
N ALA A 781 7.21 -6.08 -22.07
CA ALA A 781 7.32 -4.64 -21.95
C ALA A 781 7.37 -4.22 -20.47
N ASN A 782 8.53 -4.35 -19.84
CA ASN A 782 8.73 -4.02 -18.42
C ASN A 782 8.78 -2.50 -18.13
N TYR A 783 8.91 -1.68 -19.17
CA TYR A 783 9.10 -0.24 -19.05
C TYR A 783 7.92 0.48 -19.69
N SER A 784 7.42 1.48 -18.98
CA SER A 784 6.40 2.42 -19.44
C SER A 784 6.71 3.78 -18.82
N PHE A 785 5.69 4.61 -18.56
CA PHE A 785 5.78 5.90 -17.89
C PHE A 785 4.97 5.93 -16.60
N ILE A 786 5.32 6.84 -15.69
CA ILE A 786 4.46 7.29 -14.59
C ILE A 786 3.81 8.58 -15.04
N ASN A 787 2.52 8.74 -14.79
CA ASN A 787 1.82 9.96 -15.21
C ASN A 787 2.46 11.20 -14.57
N SER A 788 2.52 12.27 -15.34
CA SER A 788 3.10 13.57 -14.99
C SER A 788 2.38 14.66 -15.77
N VAL A 789 2.73 15.92 -15.53
CA VAL A 789 2.22 17.04 -16.34
C VAL A 789 2.59 16.82 -17.81
N PRO A 790 1.63 16.90 -18.75
CA PRO A 790 1.94 16.80 -20.17
C PRO A 790 2.87 17.92 -20.62
N ARG A 791 3.84 17.58 -21.48
CA ARG A 791 4.72 18.55 -22.14
C ARG A 791 4.54 18.46 -23.65
N VAL A 792 4.79 19.56 -24.36
CA VAL A 792 4.83 19.55 -25.82
C VAL A 792 6.29 19.47 -26.27
N LYS A 793 6.62 18.46 -27.08
CA LYS A 793 7.95 18.27 -27.67
C LYS A 793 7.79 17.77 -29.10
N ASP A 794 8.44 18.45 -30.05
CA ASP A 794 8.40 18.09 -31.48
C ASP A 794 6.96 17.93 -32.03
N GLY A 795 6.04 18.76 -31.56
CA GLY A 795 4.61 18.71 -31.93
C GLY A 795 3.81 17.55 -31.32
N GLN A 796 4.40 16.77 -30.42
CA GLN A 796 3.76 15.66 -29.72
C GLN A 796 3.53 15.99 -28.24
N LEU A 797 2.54 15.32 -27.65
CA LEU A 797 2.31 15.32 -26.22
C LEU A 797 3.19 14.25 -25.56
N VAL A 798 4.01 14.65 -24.59
CA VAL A 798 4.96 13.78 -23.89
C VAL A 798 4.61 13.70 -22.40
N LEU A 799 4.56 12.48 -21.89
CA LEU A 799 4.34 12.13 -20.48
C LEU A 799 5.54 11.37 -19.91
N GLY A 800 5.63 11.31 -18.59
CA GLY A 800 6.82 10.85 -17.88
C GLY A 800 7.86 11.97 -17.77
N ASP A 801 9.01 11.73 -17.16
CA ASP A 801 10.08 12.72 -16.95
C ASP A 801 11.41 12.31 -17.62
N GLY A 802 11.45 11.14 -18.26
CA GLY A 802 12.66 10.60 -18.91
C GLY A 802 13.80 10.30 -17.94
N GLY A 803 13.54 10.30 -16.63
CA GLY A 803 14.52 10.01 -15.61
C GLY A 803 15.04 8.57 -15.73
N ARG A 804 16.13 8.28 -15.03
CA ARG A 804 16.84 6.97 -15.07
C ARG A 804 15.93 5.75 -14.84
N LEU A 805 14.74 5.93 -14.25
CA LEU A 805 13.81 4.88 -13.81
C LEU A 805 12.37 5.11 -14.30
N GLY A 806 12.09 6.19 -15.05
CA GLY A 806 10.79 6.54 -15.61
C GLY A 806 10.92 6.79 -17.11
N GLY A 807 10.22 6.00 -17.93
CA GLY A 807 10.21 6.22 -19.38
C GLY A 807 9.43 7.47 -19.76
N GLU A 808 9.76 8.07 -20.90
CA GLU A 808 8.87 9.01 -21.57
C GLU A 808 7.95 8.28 -22.54
N PHE A 809 6.72 8.75 -22.67
CA PHE A 809 5.78 8.28 -23.69
C PHE A 809 5.21 9.46 -24.45
N ALA A 810 5.35 9.44 -25.77
CA ALA A 810 4.85 10.47 -26.66
C ALA A 810 3.65 9.96 -27.47
N PHE A 811 2.62 10.77 -27.65
CA PHE A 811 1.49 10.46 -28.52
C PHE A 811 0.96 11.73 -29.20
N THR A 812 0.13 11.53 -30.22
CA THR A 812 -0.61 12.64 -30.85
C THR A 812 -2.10 12.47 -30.62
N PRO A 813 -2.89 13.55 -30.51
CA PRO A 813 -4.34 13.45 -30.37
C PRO A 813 -5.04 12.73 -31.52
N LYS A 814 -4.41 12.60 -32.70
CA LYS A 814 -4.99 11.93 -33.87
C LYS A 814 -4.77 10.41 -33.86
N GLU A 815 -3.87 9.91 -33.02
CA GLU A 815 -3.56 8.49 -32.92
C GLU A 815 -4.73 7.70 -32.30
N GLU A 816 -4.96 6.48 -32.76
CA GLU A 816 -5.98 5.59 -32.22
C GLU A 816 -5.54 4.94 -30.90
N ASP A 817 -6.47 4.79 -29.95
CA ASP A 817 -6.20 4.15 -28.64
C ASP A 817 -5.61 2.74 -28.78
N ALA A 818 -6.01 1.99 -29.81
CA ALA A 818 -5.45 0.65 -30.09
C ALA A 818 -3.96 0.70 -30.46
N MET A 819 -3.54 1.70 -31.24
CA MET A 819 -2.14 1.90 -31.64
C MET A 819 -1.28 2.34 -30.47
N ILE A 820 -1.80 3.27 -29.66
CA ILE A 820 -1.20 3.69 -28.39
C ILE A 820 -1.00 2.49 -27.47
N GLY A 821 -2.06 1.70 -27.25
CA GLY A 821 -2.04 0.52 -26.37
C GLY A 821 -1.03 -0.53 -26.84
N LYS A 822 -0.93 -0.74 -28.16
CA LYS A 822 0.08 -1.64 -28.75
C LYS A 822 1.51 -1.16 -28.48
N ARG A 823 1.78 0.15 -28.60
CA ARG A 823 3.11 0.73 -28.30
C ARG A 823 3.45 0.66 -26.82
N LEU A 824 2.48 0.89 -25.93
CA LEU A 824 2.66 0.74 -24.48
C LEU A 824 2.90 -0.71 -24.04
N SER A 825 2.43 -1.67 -24.83
CA SER A 825 2.57 -3.11 -24.56
C SER A 825 3.74 -3.75 -25.31
N ALA A 826 4.49 -2.97 -26.10
CA ALA A 826 5.68 -3.43 -26.82
C ALA A 826 6.95 -3.13 -26.01
N PRO A 827 7.95 -4.03 -25.99
CA PRO A 827 9.26 -3.70 -25.45
C PRO A 827 9.86 -2.50 -26.20
N PRO A 828 10.57 -1.58 -25.52
CA PRO A 828 11.25 -0.49 -26.21
C PRO A 828 12.26 -1.06 -27.22
N GLU A 829 12.32 -0.48 -28.42
CA GLU A 829 13.36 -0.80 -29.39
C GLU A 829 14.73 -0.56 -28.73
N ARG A 830 15.59 -1.59 -28.70
CA ARG A 830 16.97 -1.40 -28.27
C ARG A 830 17.62 -0.44 -29.26
N LYS A 831 17.90 0.80 -28.84
CA LYS A 831 18.84 1.66 -29.57
C LYS A 831 20.14 0.86 -29.70
N LYS A 832 20.54 0.58 -30.93
CA LYS A 832 21.81 -0.08 -31.26
C LYS A 832 22.98 0.78 -30.81
#